data_AF-A0A2G6T9H5-F1
#
_entry.id   AF-A0A2G6T9H5-F1
#
_cell.length_a   1.000
_cell.length_b   1.000
_cell.length_c   1.000
_cell.angle_alpha   90.00
_cell.angle_beta   90.00
_cell.angle_gamma   90.00
#
_symmetry.space_group_name_H-M   'P 1'
#
loop_
_entity.id
_entity.type
_entity.pdbx_description
1 polymer ?
#
loop_
_entity_poly.entity_id
_entity_poly.type
_entity_poly.pdbx_seq_one_letter_code
_entity_poly.pdbx_strand_id
1 'polypeptide(L)'
;MDIIETESHILKNKIKKMKKGFLIFLIALGANSIAQTKATGNVVEYFGKEKITTTAEGNVLYNFITGYTLASDKRTGTLFNGQDPVAWQYAVGKFVNPNKQKGDWQPIEVDSVGVFSRKEMKSAFLFTEYNSPKEQIALLETTGGTRTYINGLPHEGDHYDFGYTLIPFKLRKGVNEFIYTKGRFGRVKSKIIIPSKSIQFTKRDLTLPDVINGEKDEKWASIRIINATERELKNLVITTKLSSGETAKYATDAIMPLFVRKVKFKVPAAKENFTGELKMEITLTDKNGKVIDKTEITIQQRSATVHHERTFLSKVDNSVQYYSVAPALESGPKALILSVHGASVEARNQARAYKQKDWATIVAATNRRPFGFNWEDWGRIDALEVLAEAKKVFNTIPAQTYLTGHSMGGHGTWFLGTTYPDKFAAIAPCASYPDISTYGSDKGDEMHDMFKAFDPIKRSANSGRIKSIIQNLKQSGVYILHGDADSTVPISQVREMRQILGTFHPNFCYYEYPGGEHWYGDHSVDWFPIFEFFKRQTIPTNKEVKAIDFHTATPAVSSTDYWLKLQQQIYPFEFSNIDAKIVKGQITIKTENVAIMELDLVSLDLKGEITININDQTLKTAADKKAILALKDKKWDFINEINTAEKYAERQGGFKFAFNNNVVFVYATGGSASEREWYLNRARFDAETFYYRGNGSIDVISDKEFSLEKYKDRNVIIYGNASNNSAWKLLLKNSPIQIDNQQVKIDSKVLKGDDLAAYFVVPRNDSKTAMIGVVAGTSEKGMKATWANNYISGITGFPDVMIFKADLLLNGLPNMKVSGFFDNEWSAKTLEFYN
;
A
#
# COMPACT_ATOMS: atom_id res chain seq x y z
N MET A 1 -10.99 89.16 0.72
CA MET A 1 -10.22 89.81 1.80
C MET A 1 -9.94 88.74 2.84
N ASP A 2 -8.96 87.87 2.63
CA ASP A 2 -7.50 88.07 2.72
C ASP A 2 -6.95 87.90 4.14
N ILE A 3 -6.14 86.81 4.28
CA ILE A 3 -4.86 86.62 5.01
C ILE A 3 -4.92 86.86 6.55
N ILE A 4 -4.35 86.11 7.51
CA ILE A 4 -3.13 85.31 7.68
C ILE A 4 -3.37 84.41 8.91
N GLU A 5 -3.06 83.11 8.85
CA GLU A 5 -2.41 82.33 9.94
C GLU A 5 -2.19 80.88 9.49
N THR A 6 -1.26 80.72 8.54
CA THR A 6 -0.68 79.44 8.14
C THR A 6 0.63 79.25 8.89
N GLU A 7 0.69 78.29 9.83
CA GLU A 7 1.86 77.39 9.97
C GLU A 7 1.76 76.25 11.00
N SER A 8 0.64 76.00 11.69
CA SER A 8 0.57 74.86 12.66
C SER A 8 -0.26 73.65 12.21
N HIS A 9 -0.92 73.70 11.04
CA HIS A 9 -1.78 72.61 10.56
C HIS A 9 -1.13 71.60 9.59
N ILE A 10 0.11 71.83 9.16
CA ILE A 10 0.81 70.97 8.17
C ILE A 10 1.64 69.85 8.84
N LEU A 11 1.97 69.94 10.14
CA LEU A 11 2.72 68.88 10.83
C LEU A 11 1.84 67.80 11.49
N LYS A 12 0.62 68.14 11.94
CA LYS A 12 -0.28 67.16 12.60
C LYS A 12 -1.04 66.24 11.63
N ASN A 13 -1.12 66.58 10.34
CA ASN A 13 -1.70 65.71 9.31
C ASN A 13 -0.67 64.86 8.54
N LYS A 14 0.63 65.20 8.55
CA LYS A 14 1.69 64.34 7.99
C LYS A 14 2.05 63.15 8.89
N ILE A 15 1.98 63.29 10.21
CA ILE A 15 2.25 62.20 11.16
C ILE A 15 1.07 61.21 11.28
N LYS A 16 -0.17 61.65 10.99
CA LYS A 16 -1.37 60.79 10.99
C LYS A 16 -1.59 60.04 9.66
N LYS A 17 -1.04 60.54 8.53
CA LYS A 17 -1.01 59.83 7.24
C LYS A 17 0.17 58.86 7.09
N MET A 18 1.33 59.12 7.70
CA MET A 18 2.46 58.17 7.68
C MET A 18 2.25 56.92 8.56
N LYS A 19 1.48 57.01 9.66
CA LYS A 19 1.16 55.83 10.49
C LYS A 19 0.00 54.96 9.96
N LYS A 20 -0.84 55.48 9.04
CA LYS A 20 -1.86 54.67 8.33
C LYS A 20 -1.33 54.04 7.04
N GLY A 21 -0.35 54.64 6.38
CA GLY A 21 0.31 54.07 5.20
C GLY A 21 1.25 52.89 5.52
N PHE A 22 1.93 52.92 6.67
CA PHE A 22 2.86 51.84 7.06
C PHE A 22 2.17 50.62 7.69
N LEU A 23 1.00 50.81 8.31
CA LEU A 23 0.21 49.71 8.89
C LEU A 23 -0.61 48.96 7.82
N ILE A 24 -1.00 49.63 6.73
CA ILE A 24 -1.69 49.00 5.59
C ILE A 24 -0.69 48.26 4.67
N PHE A 25 0.59 48.66 4.66
CA PHE A 25 1.65 47.95 3.92
C PHE A 25 2.18 46.71 4.68
N LEU A 26 2.12 46.68 6.02
CA LEU A 26 2.48 45.50 6.83
C LEU A 26 1.33 44.48 6.99
N ILE A 27 0.07 44.88 6.81
CA ILE A 27 -1.06 43.95 6.71
C ILE A 27 -1.16 43.35 5.29
N ALA A 28 -0.70 44.05 4.25
CA ALA A 28 -0.60 43.53 2.88
C ALA A 28 0.60 42.57 2.65
N LEU A 29 1.58 42.52 3.56
CA LEU A 29 2.69 41.55 3.55
C LEU A 29 2.48 40.35 4.50
N GLY A 30 1.41 40.37 5.32
CA GLY A 30 0.97 39.25 6.16
C GLY A 30 -0.32 38.56 5.69
N ALA A 31 -0.99 39.09 4.66
CA ALA A 31 -2.25 38.56 4.12
C ALA A 31 -2.14 38.03 2.67
N ASN A 32 -0.95 38.04 2.07
CA ASN A 32 -0.69 37.47 0.73
C ASN A 32 -0.15 36.03 0.76
N SER A 33 -0.05 35.43 1.95
CA SER A 33 0.31 34.01 2.14
C SER A 33 -0.90 33.14 2.52
N ILE A 34 -2.10 33.72 2.63
CA ILE A 34 -3.34 33.01 2.96
C ILE A 34 -4.47 33.64 2.13
N ALA A 35 -5.05 32.87 1.22
CA ALA A 35 -6.17 33.22 0.33
C ALA A 35 -5.84 33.87 -1.03
N GLN A 36 -5.13 33.14 -1.90
CA GLN A 36 -5.49 33.10 -3.33
C GLN A 36 -5.08 31.79 -4.01
N THR A 37 -5.71 30.70 -3.58
CA THR A 37 -6.10 29.58 -4.46
C THR A 37 -7.55 29.24 -4.16
N LYS A 38 -8.47 30.17 -4.48
CA LYS A 38 -9.76 29.75 -5.04
C LYS A 38 -9.49 29.27 -6.47
N ALA A 39 -8.78 28.15 -6.56
CA ALA A 39 -8.69 27.38 -7.78
C ALA A 39 -9.86 26.40 -7.72
N THR A 40 -10.63 26.32 -8.79
CA THR A 40 -11.54 25.23 -9.14
C THR A 40 -10.75 23.94 -9.41
N GLY A 41 -9.82 23.59 -8.51
CA GLY A 41 -8.91 22.46 -8.58
C GLY A 41 -9.14 21.53 -7.41
N ASN A 42 -9.13 20.23 -7.71
CA ASN A 42 -9.24 19.13 -6.74
C ASN A 42 -8.57 19.44 -5.40
N VAL A 43 -9.34 19.28 -4.31
CA VAL A 43 -8.90 19.31 -2.89
C VAL A 43 -7.67 18.41 -2.63
N VAL A 44 -7.34 17.51 -3.55
CA VAL A 44 -6.26 16.51 -3.50
C VAL A 44 -4.85 17.08 -3.72
N GLU A 45 -4.68 18.29 -4.28
CA GLU A 45 -3.36 18.76 -4.75
C GLU A 45 -2.44 19.32 -3.63
N TYR A 46 -2.96 19.63 -2.42
CA TYR A 46 -2.18 20.39 -1.42
C TYR A 46 -2.25 19.95 0.06
N PHE A 47 -2.97 18.88 0.44
CA PHE A 47 -2.98 18.38 1.84
C PHE A 47 -1.96 17.26 2.14
N GLY A 48 -1.13 16.92 1.16
CA GLY A 48 -0.21 15.79 1.20
C GLY A 48 1.25 16.14 1.52
N LYS A 49 2.07 15.09 1.41
CA LYS A 49 3.51 15.13 1.64
C LYS A 49 4.20 16.11 0.67
N GLU A 50 5.19 16.85 1.16
CA GLU A 50 5.89 17.89 0.39
C GLU A 50 6.51 17.36 -0.91
N LYS A 51 6.24 18.04 -2.03
CA LYS A 51 6.87 17.78 -3.33
C LYS A 51 8.31 18.28 -3.34
N ILE A 52 9.25 17.41 -3.66
CA ILE A 52 10.65 17.77 -3.82
C ILE A 52 10.86 18.42 -5.18
N THR A 53 11.34 19.67 -5.16
CA THR A 53 11.62 20.46 -6.37
C THR A 53 13.10 20.73 -6.60
N THR A 54 13.94 20.39 -5.61
CA THR A 54 15.39 20.59 -5.65
C THR A 54 16.11 19.36 -6.21
N THR A 55 17.33 19.57 -6.69
CA THR A 55 18.27 18.50 -7.07
C THR A 55 19.54 18.66 -6.26
N ALA A 56 19.60 17.99 -5.11
CA ALA A 56 20.72 18.11 -4.17
C ALA A 56 21.75 16.98 -4.33
N GLU A 57 21.38 15.90 -5.03
CA GLU A 57 22.14 14.66 -5.12
C GLU A 57 23.29 14.69 -6.14
N GLY A 58 23.43 15.78 -6.89
CA GLY A 58 24.42 15.86 -7.96
C GLY A 58 24.26 17.07 -8.86
N ASN A 59 25.09 17.12 -9.90
CA ASN A 59 25.04 18.16 -10.92
C ASN A 59 24.18 17.70 -12.09
N VAL A 60 23.27 18.56 -12.55
CA VAL A 60 22.44 18.27 -13.73
C VAL A 60 23.33 18.21 -14.96
N LEU A 61 23.39 17.04 -15.59
CA LEU A 61 24.07 16.82 -16.86
C LEU A 61 23.21 17.29 -18.04
N TYR A 62 21.93 16.95 -18.00
CA TYR A 62 21.03 17.15 -19.13
C TYR A 62 19.58 17.30 -18.68
N ASN A 63 18.87 18.30 -19.21
CA ASN A 63 17.43 18.44 -19.05
C ASN A 63 16.75 18.00 -20.34
N PHE A 64 15.78 17.11 -20.24
CA PHE A 64 14.97 16.74 -21.41
C PHE A 64 13.96 17.85 -21.68
N ILE A 65 14.04 18.46 -22.86
CA ILE A 65 13.18 19.58 -23.27
C ILE A 65 12.35 19.29 -24.53
N THR A 66 12.75 18.29 -25.30
CA THR A 66 12.09 17.81 -26.51
C THR A 66 11.90 16.30 -26.42
N GLY A 67 10.89 15.79 -27.13
CA GLY A 67 10.59 14.37 -27.16
C GLY A 67 9.45 14.05 -28.12
N TYR A 68 8.90 12.85 -27.99
CA TYR A 68 7.71 12.45 -28.72
C TYR A 68 6.68 11.80 -27.81
N THR A 69 5.40 11.92 -28.14
CA THR A 69 4.32 11.23 -27.45
C THR A 69 3.65 10.18 -28.34
N LEU A 70 3.24 9.08 -27.74
CA LEU A 70 2.41 8.07 -28.37
C LEU A 70 1.12 7.94 -27.56
N ALA A 71 0.00 8.35 -28.14
CA ALA A 71 -1.30 8.20 -27.49
C ALA A 71 -1.60 6.71 -27.27
N SER A 72 -2.09 6.36 -26.08
CA SER A 72 -2.57 5.02 -25.78
C SER A 72 -4.09 5.04 -25.76
N ASP A 73 -4.69 4.53 -26.84
CA ASP A 73 -6.13 4.31 -26.91
C ASP A 73 -6.47 3.02 -26.18
N LYS A 74 -6.81 3.10 -24.88
CA LYS A 74 -7.61 2.07 -24.21
C LYS A 74 -8.12 2.51 -22.84
N ARG A 75 -9.41 2.22 -22.60
CA ARG A 75 -10.01 2.22 -21.26
C ARG A 75 -9.48 0.99 -20.53
N THR A 76 -8.83 1.20 -19.40
CA THR A 76 -8.19 0.15 -18.63
C THR A 76 -9.12 -0.26 -17.50
N GLY A 77 -9.39 -1.56 -17.33
CA GLY A 77 -10.16 -2.03 -16.19
C GLY A 77 -9.53 -1.60 -14.85
N THR A 78 -10.37 -1.43 -13.83
CA THR A 78 -9.91 -1.09 -12.48
C THR A 78 -9.33 -2.34 -11.81
N LEU A 79 -9.96 -3.50 -12.02
CA LEU A 79 -9.52 -4.77 -11.45
C LEU A 79 -8.38 -5.42 -12.24
N PHE A 80 -8.28 -5.12 -13.54
CA PHE A 80 -7.21 -5.62 -14.40
C PHE A 80 -6.78 -4.59 -15.44
N ASN A 81 -5.46 -4.40 -15.55
CA ASN A 81 -4.86 -3.57 -16.59
C ASN A 81 -3.52 -4.17 -17.04
N GLY A 82 -3.58 -5.15 -17.94
CA GLY A 82 -2.39 -5.86 -18.43
C GLY A 82 -1.74 -5.24 -19.67
N GLN A 83 -2.28 -4.16 -20.24
CA GLN A 83 -1.85 -3.65 -21.53
C GLN A 83 -0.76 -2.58 -21.40
N ASP A 84 0.30 -2.76 -22.17
CA ASP A 84 1.38 -1.80 -22.38
C ASP A 84 2.01 -2.05 -23.78
N PRO A 85 1.56 -1.34 -24.82
CA PRO A 85 2.02 -1.59 -26.20
C PRO A 85 3.52 -1.31 -26.40
N VAL A 86 4.13 -0.42 -25.61
CA VAL A 86 5.57 -0.15 -25.70
C VAL A 86 6.36 -1.30 -25.09
N ALA A 87 5.95 -1.79 -23.91
CA ALA A 87 6.52 -2.99 -23.33
C ALA A 87 6.38 -4.20 -24.28
N TRP A 88 5.22 -4.36 -24.92
CA TRP A 88 5.04 -5.38 -25.95
C TRP A 88 6.08 -5.26 -27.07
N GLN A 89 6.28 -4.06 -27.62
CA GLN A 89 7.27 -3.80 -28.67
C GLN A 89 8.69 -4.21 -28.24
N TYR A 90 9.09 -3.91 -27.00
CA TYR A 90 10.37 -4.39 -26.48
C TYR A 90 10.40 -5.92 -26.31
N ALA A 91 9.29 -6.55 -25.88
CA ALA A 91 9.20 -8.00 -25.66
C ALA A 91 9.45 -8.77 -26.95
N VAL A 92 8.87 -8.30 -28.05
CA VAL A 92 8.94 -8.97 -29.35
C VAL A 92 10.05 -8.42 -30.26
N GLY A 93 10.90 -7.51 -29.76
CA GLY A 93 12.03 -6.94 -30.51
C GLY A 93 11.61 -6.02 -31.66
N LYS A 94 10.45 -5.36 -31.55
CA LYS A 94 9.88 -4.45 -32.56
C LYS A 94 9.92 -2.98 -32.17
N PHE A 95 10.49 -2.63 -31.01
CA PHE A 95 10.63 -1.22 -30.63
C PHE A 95 11.59 -0.50 -31.59
N VAL A 96 11.16 0.63 -32.13
CA VAL A 96 11.97 1.48 -33.01
C VAL A 96 12.01 2.88 -32.43
N ASN A 97 13.22 3.43 -32.32
CA ASN A 97 13.46 4.79 -31.83
C ASN A 97 12.74 5.84 -32.72
N PRO A 98 11.85 6.68 -32.15
CA PRO A 98 11.10 7.70 -32.89
C PRO A 98 11.96 8.74 -33.63
N ASN A 99 13.20 9.01 -33.19
CA ASN A 99 14.13 9.88 -33.92
C ASN A 99 14.71 9.23 -35.18
N LYS A 100 14.72 7.89 -35.26
CA LYS A 100 15.14 7.16 -36.45
C LYS A 100 13.96 6.91 -37.39
N GLN A 101 12.82 6.54 -36.83
CA GLN A 101 11.59 6.32 -37.58
C GLN A 101 10.39 6.72 -36.71
N LYS A 102 9.75 7.82 -37.09
CA LYS A 102 8.70 8.46 -36.29
C LYS A 102 7.48 7.56 -36.03
N GLY A 103 6.98 6.83 -37.03
CA GLY A 103 5.73 6.07 -36.90
C GLY A 103 4.57 6.98 -36.44
N ASP A 104 3.79 6.52 -35.46
CA ASP A 104 2.64 7.26 -34.89
C ASP A 104 3.03 8.31 -33.83
N TRP A 105 4.31 8.37 -33.45
CA TRP A 105 4.80 9.27 -32.40
C TRP A 105 4.71 10.74 -32.83
N GLN A 106 4.20 11.62 -31.97
CA GLN A 106 4.05 13.04 -32.26
C GLN A 106 5.04 13.89 -31.46
N PRO A 107 5.67 14.92 -32.06
CA PRO A 107 6.64 15.74 -31.34
C PRO A 107 5.99 16.52 -30.20
N ILE A 108 6.71 16.60 -29.08
CA ILE A 108 6.33 17.38 -27.91
C ILE A 108 7.55 18.12 -27.38
N GLU A 109 7.31 19.29 -26.81
CA GLU A 109 8.30 20.10 -26.11
C GLU A 109 7.77 20.44 -24.73
N VAL A 110 8.68 20.75 -23.82
CA VAL A 110 8.31 21.25 -22.50
C VAL A 110 7.64 22.62 -22.59
N ASP A 111 6.74 22.91 -21.65
CA ASP A 111 6.17 24.23 -21.44
C ASP A 111 7.18 25.21 -20.82
N SER A 112 6.73 26.45 -20.54
CA SER A 112 7.56 27.52 -19.98
C SER A 112 8.14 27.21 -18.59
N VAL A 113 7.64 26.19 -17.88
CA VAL A 113 8.15 25.75 -16.57
C VAL A 113 9.00 24.45 -16.68
N GLY A 114 9.29 24.04 -17.91
CA GLY A 114 10.16 22.89 -18.20
C GLY A 114 9.49 21.55 -17.93
N VAL A 115 8.18 21.44 -18.18
CA VAL A 115 7.39 20.21 -18.00
C VAL A 115 6.77 19.80 -19.33
N PHE A 116 6.84 18.51 -19.67
CA PHE A 116 6.09 17.95 -20.77
C PHE A 116 4.62 17.84 -20.35
N SER A 117 3.78 18.73 -20.88
CA SER A 117 2.36 18.79 -20.56
C SER A 117 1.53 19.05 -21.83
N ARG A 118 0.58 18.17 -22.12
CA ARG A 118 -0.46 18.32 -23.18
C ARG A 118 -1.70 17.51 -22.79
N LYS A 119 -2.85 17.79 -23.40
CA LYS A 119 -4.11 17.10 -23.08
C LYS A 119 -3.98 15.57 -23.20
N GLU A 120 -3.24 15.10 -24.20
CA GLU A 120 -3.04 13.69 -24.52
C GLU A 120 -2.13 12.97 -23.52
N MET A 121 -1.27 13.69 -22.78
CA MET A 121 -0.35 13.12 -21.78
C MET A 121 -1.06 12.44 -20.61
N LYS A 122 -2.37 12.67 -20.44
CA LYS A 122 -3.23 11.92 -19.51
C LYS A 122 -3.38 10.45 -19.92
N SER A 123 -3.07 10.09 -21.15
CA SER A 123 -3.19 8.74 -21.70
C SER A 123 -2.09 8.39 -22.71
N ALA A 124 -0.94 9.06 -22.68
CA ALA A 124 0.15 8.82 -23.64
C ALA A 124 1.42 8.29 -22.97
N PHE A 125 2.26 7.66 -23.79
CA PHE A 125 3.68 7.46 -23.51
C PHE A 125 4.45 8.71 -23.95
N LEU A 126 5.55 9.01 -23.26
CA LEU A 126 6.52 10.04 -23.64
C LEU A 126 7.86 9.37 -23.90
N PHE A 127 8.47 9.61 -25.05
CA PHE A 127 9.82 9.19 -25.40
C PHE A 127 10.76 10.41 -25.39
N THR A 128 11.93 10.23 -24.78
CA THR A 128 13.06 11.15 -24.87
C THR A 128 14.36 10.36 -25.04
N GLU A 129 15.44 11.03 -25.48
CA GLU A 129 16.74 10.39 -25.59
C GLU A 129 17.89 11.33 -25.22
N TYR A 130 19.05 10.76 -24.95
CA TYR A 130 20.29 11.50 -24.74
C TYR A 130 21.47 10.76 -25.36
N ASN A 131 22.23 11.44 -26.21
CA ASN A 131 23.44 10.91 -26.81
C ASN A 131 24.66 11.24 -25.94
N SER A 132 25.14 10.28 -25.16
CA SER A 132 26.24 10.48 -24.23
C SER A 132 27.60 10.34 -24.91
N PRO A 133 28.55 11.27 -24.70
CA PRO A 133 29.90 11.16 -25.26
C PRO A 133 30.73 10.05 -24.61
N LYS A 134 30.35 9.58 -23.42
CA LYS A 134 31.07 8.57 -22.64
C LYS A 134 30.15 7.68 -21.83
N GLU A 135 30.65 6.50 -21.48
CA GLU A 135 30.00 5.64 -20.49
C GLU A 135 30.30 6.15 -19.07
N GLN A 136 29.27 6.24 -18.22
CA GLN A 136 29.39 6.61 -16.81
C GLN A 136 28.13 6.20 -16.03
N ILE A 137 28.18 6.20 -14.70
CA ILE A 137 26.97 6.03 -13.88
C ILE A 137 26.33 7.40 -13.67
N ALA A 138 25.02 7.47 -13.89
CA ALA A 138 24.22 8.68 -13.68
C ALA A 138 22.95 8.34 -12.87
N LEU A 139 22.24 9.37 -12.44
CA LEU A 139 20.90 9.27 -11.88
C LEU A 139 19.90 9.84 -12.88
N LEU A 140 18.77 9.17 -13.08
CA LEU A 140 17.59 9.74 -13.70
C LEU A 140 16.69 10.27 -12.59
N GLU A 141 16.50 11.59 -12.55
CA GLU A 141 15.41 12.20 -11.77
C GLU A 141 14.22 12.37 -12.71
N THR A 142 13.07 11.85 -12.31
CA THR A 142 11.84 11.96 -13.09
C THR A 142 10.63 12.15 -12.19
N THR A 143 9.66 12.95 -12.64
CA THR A 143 8.39 13.13 -11.97
C THR A 143 7.20 12.92 -12.91
N GLY A 144 6.08 12.41 -12.38
CA GLY A 144 4.77 12.43 -13.01
C GLY A 144 4.43 11.25 -13.94
N GLY A 145 5.40 10.42 -14.35
CA GLY A 145 5.13 9.16 -15.06
C GLY A 145 4.93 7.98 -14.08
N THR A 146 4.08 6.99 -14.39
CA THR A 146 3.91 5.82 -13.49
C THR A 146 5.08 4.85 -13.57
N ARG A 147 5.57 4.59 -14.78
CA ARG A 147 6.74 3.75 -15.05
C ARG A 147 7.70 4.50 -15.95
N THR A 148 8.96 4.10 -15.86
CA THR A 148 10.04 4.60 -16.71
C THR A 148 10.77 3.41 -17.33
N TYR A 149 10.98 3.44 -18.65
CA TYR A 149 11.85 2.49 -19.35
C TYR A 149 13.17 3.18 -19.67
N ILE A 150 14.29 2.62 -19.22
CA ILE A 150 15.64 3.09 -19.55
C ILE A 150 16.29 2.03 -20.42
N ASN A 151 16.53 2.34 -21.70
CA ASN A 151 17.03 1.38 -22.69
C ASN A 151 16.23 0.07 -22.71
N GLY A 152 14.90 0.17 -22.57
CA GLY A 152 13.97 -0.96 -22.49
C GLY A 152 13.80 -1.57 -21.09
N LEU A 153 14.67 -1.29 -20.11
CA LEU A 153 14.53 -1.87 -18.77
C LEU A 153 13.52 -1.08 -17.91
N PRO A 154 12.55 -1.74 -17.25
CA PRO A 154 11.54 -1.06 -16.43
C PRO A 154 12.07 -0.57 -15.08
N HIS A 155 11.57 0.59 -14.68
CA HIS A 155 11.75 1.22 -13.39
C HIS A 155 10.45 1.86 -12.92
N GLU A 156 10.30 2.00 -11.60
CA GLU A 156 9.19 2.75 -11.03
C GLU A 156 9.35 4.23 -11.37
N GLY A 157 8.26 4.86 -11.81
CA GLY A 157 8.21 6.30 -12.04
C GLY A 157 7.85 7.05 -10.75
N ASP A 158 7.22 8.21 -10.91
CA ASP A 158 6.70 9.03 -9.81
C ASP A 158 5.25 9.40 -10.13
N HIS A 159 4.36 8.41 -10.03
CA HIS A 159 2.94 8.51 -10.42
C HIS A 159 2.21 9.73 -9.84
N TYR A 160 2.54 10.11 -8.59
CA TYR A 160 1.95 11.20 -7.82
C TYR A 160 2.78 12.49 -7.82
N ASP A 161 3.87 12.56 -8.61
CA ASP A 161 4.67 13.78 -8.80
C ASP A 161 5.27 14.33 -7.49
N PHE A 162 5.69 13.44 -6.58
CA PHE A 162 6.30 13.80 -5.28
C PHE A 162 7.76 14.26 -5.39
N GLY A 163 8.44 13.98 -6.50
CA GLY A 163 9.87 14.21 -6.67
C GLY A 163 10.73 13.16 -5.96
N TYR A 164 10.24 11.94 -5.75
CA TYR A 164 10.98 10.91 -5.00
C TYR A 164 11.85 10.04 -5.89
N THR A 165 11.50 9.91 -7.16
CA THR A 165 12.12 8.93 -8.03
C THR A 165 13.51 9.38 -8.48
N LEU A 166 14.50 8.59 -8.08
CA LEU A 166 15.91 8.72 -8.42
C LEU A 166 16.38 7.34 -8.82
N ILE A 167 16.71 7.14 -10.09
CA ILE A 167 17.08 5.83 -10.63
C ILE A 167 18.56 5.88 -11.03
N PRO A 168 19.45 5.21 -10.30
CA PRO A 168 20.84 5.05 -10.73
C PRO A 168 20.87 4.10 -11.91
N PHE A 169 21.55 4.50 -12.98
CA PHE A 169 21.65 3.68 -14.19
C PHE A 169 23.01 3.86 -14.85
N LYS A 170 23.38 2.88 -15.66
CA LYS A 170 24.56 2.93 -16.51
C LYS A 170 24.23 3.72 -17.77
N LEU A 171 24.72 4.95 -17.84
CA LEU A 171 24.64 5.77 -19.03
C LEU A 171 25.66 5.26 -20.05
N ARG A 172 25.18 4.71 -21.17
CA ARG A 172 26.01 4.11 -22.22
C ARG A 172 26.61 5.21 -23.09
N LYS A 173 27.80 5.00 -23.66
CA LYS A 173 28.29 5.85 -24.75
C LYS A 173 27.34 5.71 -25.95
N GLY A 174 26.96 6.82 -26.58
CA GLY A 174 25.97 6.84 -27.65
C GLY A 174 24.55 7.14 -27.15
N VAL A 175 23.55 6.77 -27.94
CA VAL A 175 22.14 7.02 -27.66
C VAL A 175 21.64 6.19 -26.47
N ASN A 176 21.01 6.87 -25.51
CA ASN A 176 20.26 6.27 -24.41
C ASN A 176 18.80 6.70 -24.52
N GLU A 177 17.89 5.74 -24.38
CA GLU A 177 16.45 5.91 -24.62
C GLU A 177 15.69 5.90 -23.31
N PHE A 178 14.72 6.80 -23.18
CA PHE A 178 13.87 6.95 -22.01
C PHE A 178 12.42 6.99 -22.43
N ILE A 179 11.57 6.16 -21.83
CA ILE A 179 10.13 6.22 -22.04
C ILE A 179 9.40 6.31 -20.72
N TYR A 180 8.40 7.18 -20.65
CA TYR A 180 7.58 7.40 -19.46
C TYR A 180 6.13 7.05 -19.80
N THR A 181 5.47 6.29 -18.93
CA THR A 181 4.04 6.03 -19.07
C THR A 181 3.23 7.16 -18.42
N LYS A 182 1.95 7.30 -18.77
CA LYS A 182 1.01 8.21 -18.10
C LYS A 182 1.09 8.05 -16.57
N GLY A 183 1.08 9.16 -15.83
CA GLY A 183 0.80 9.17 -14.38
C GLY A 183 -0.40 10.05 -14.06
N ARG A 184 -0.62 10.34 -12.76
CA ARG A 184 -1.90 10.89 -12.27
C ARG A 184 -2.29 12.22 -12.93
N PHE A 185 -1.32 13.09 -13.17
CA PHE A 185 -1.56 14.46 -13.61
C PHE A 185 -1.31 14.70 -15.10
N GLY A 186 -0.89 13.68 -15.85
CA GLY A 186 -0.60 13.82 -17.29
C GLY A 186 0.50 14.85 -17.58
N ARG A 187 1.52 14.92 -16.72
CA ARG A 187 2.67 15.81 -16.87
C ARG A 187 3.94 15.06 -16.49
N VAL A 188 5.05 15.28 -17.21
CA VAL A 188 6.33 14.63 -16.91
C VAL A 188 7.46 15.66 -16.90
N LYS A 189 8.35 15.57 -15.92
CA LYS A 189 9.62 16.32 -15.89
C LYS A 189 10.76 15.34 -15.67
N SER A 190 11.82 15.42 -16.45
CA SER A 190 12.96 14.53 -16.27
C SER A 190 14.30 15.17 -16.62
N LYS A 191 15.37 14.69 -15.98
CA LYS A 191 16.75 15.12 -16.20
C LYS A 191 17.74 14.04 -15.77
N ILE A 192 18.92 14.09 -16.37
CA ILE A 192 20.07 13.25 -16.01
C ILE A 192 20.97 14.03 -15.06
N ILE A 193 21.40 13.39 -13.97
CA ILE A 193 22.24 13.97 -12.93
C ILE A 193 23.50 13.13 -12.77
N ILE A 194 24.66 13.77 -12.70
CA ILE A 194 25.88 13.13 -12.24
C ILE A 194 25.91 13.17 -10.71
N PRO A 195 25.90 12.02 -10.01
CA PRO A 195 25.83 12.00 -8.56
C PRO A 195 27.07 12.63 -7.93
N SER A 196 26.87 13.41 -6.85
CA SER A 196 27.97 14.05 -6.11
C SER A 196 28.95 13.04 -5.51
N LYS A 197 28.44 11.87 -5.10
CA LYS A 197 29.24 10.73 -4.66
C LYS A 197 28.64 9.44 -5.21
N SER A 198 29.47 8.44 -5.42
CA SER A 198 29.02 7.12 -5.90
C SER A 198 28.16 6.37 -4.87
N ILE A 199 28.29 6.70 -3.59
CA ILE A 199 27.42 6.25 -2.51
C ILE A 199 27.10 7.47 -1.65
N GLN A 200 25.81 7.79 -1.49
CA GLN A 200 25.38 8.97 -0.72
C GLN A 200 23.98 8.81 -0.13
N PHE A 201 23.71 9.55 0.93
CA PHE A 201 22.36 9.78 1.43
C PHE A 201 21.59 10.71 0.49
N THR A 202 20.26 10.52 0.46
CA THR A 202 19.33 11.58 0.04
C THR A 202 18.33 11.83 1.16
N LYS A 203 18.02 13.11 1.40
CA LYS A 203 17.02 13.53 2.38
C LYS A 203 15.59 13.47 1.83
N ARG A 204 15.41 13.04 0.58
CA ARG A 204 14.08 12.85 0.01
C ARG A 204 13.37 11.74 0.76
N ASP A 205 12.12 12.02 1.13
CA ASP A 205 11.21 11.01 1.67
C ASP A 205 11.74 10.30 2.93
N LEU A 206 12.10 11.08 3.96
CA LEU A 206 12.44 10.54 5.28
C LEU A 206 11.20 9.92 5.95
N THR A 207 11.43 8.92 6.81
CA THR A 207 10.47 8.48 7.83
C THR A 207 11.14 8.63 9.19
N LEU A 208 10.68 9.62 9.96
CA LEU A 208 11.26 9.97 11.25
C LEU A 208 10.20 9.86 12.35
N PRO A 209 10.58 9.37 13.54
CA PRO A 209 9.79 9.52 14.75
C PRO A 209 9.98 10.92 15.34
N ASP A 210 9.21 11.26 16.36
CA ASP A 210 9.63 12.23 17.34
C ASP A 210 10.45 11.55 18.44
N VAL A 211 11.39 12.27 19.03
CA VAL A 211 12.03 11.88 20.29
C VAL A 211 11.07 12.24 21.43
N ILE A 212 10.62 11.26 22.21
CA ILE A 212 9.60 11.47 23.24
C ILE A 212 10.26 11.60 24.62
N ASN A 213 9.95 12.70 25.32
CA ASN A 213 10.44 12.97 26.67
C ASN A 213 10.12 11.81 27.64
N GLY A 214 11.12 11.39 28.40
CA GLY A 214 11.00 10.31 29.39
C GLY A 214 11.03 8.88 28.84
N GLU A 215 10.92 8.69 27.51
CA GLU A 215 11.08 7.37 26.90
C GLU A 215 12.57 7.04 26.71
N LYS A 216 12.99 5.84 27.12
CA LYS A 216 14.41 5.43 27.14
C LYS A 216 14.84 4.60 25.92
N ASP A 217 13.88 4.14 25.14
CA ASP A 217 14.14 3.24 24.02
C ASP A 217 14.55 4.02 22.76
N GLU A 218 15.56 3.50 22.05
CA GLU A 218 15.92 3.97 20.71
C GLU A 218 14.77 3.77 19.72
N LYS A 219 14.49 4.80 18.93
CA LYS A 219 13.41 4.80 17.94
C LYS A 219 13.89 4.38 16.57
N TRP A 220 12.99 3.83 15.77
CA TRP A 220 13.30 3.48 14.39
C TRP A 220 13.14 4.70 13.49
N ALA A 221 14.02 4.83 12.50
CA ALA A 221 13.89 5.81 11.44
C ALA A 221 14.40 5.21 10.13
N SER A 222 14.08 5.83 9.01
CA SER A 222 14.65 5.42 7.72
C SER A 222 15.01 6.58 6.81
N ILE A 223 16.11 6.39 6.08
CA ILE A 223 16.69 7.32 5.12
C ILE A 223 17.08 6.55 3.86
N ARG A 224 17.11 7.23 2.72
CA ARG A 224 17.50 6.62 1.45
C ARG A 224 18.99 6.74 1.22
N ILE A 225 19.59 5.65 0.75
CA ILE A 225 20.96 5.60 0.27
C ILE A 225 20.95 5.27 -1.22
N ILE A 226 21.64 6.09 -1.99
CA ILE A 226 21.88 5.92 -3.42
C ILE A 226 23.14 5.07 -3.59
N ASN A 227 23.00 3.88 -4.16
CA ASN A 227 24.11 3.08 -4.65
C ASN A 227 24.31 3.32 -6.15
N ALA A 228 25.08 4.34 -6.51
CA ALA A 228 25.50 4.64 -7.87
C ALA A 228 26.81 3.89 -8.21
N THR A 229 26.84 2.58 -7.94
CA THR A 229 27.94 1.68 -8.29
C THR A 229 27.41 0.37 -8.87
N GLU A 230 28.29 -0.36 -9.58
CA GLU A 230 28.01 -1.70 -10.11
C GLU A 230 28.25 -2.81 -9.07
N ARG A 231 28.56 -2.48 -7.82
CA ARG A 231 28.78 -3.44 -6.73
C ARG A 231 27.66 -3.39 -5.69
N GLU A 232 27.41 -4.54 -5.09
CA GLU A 232 26.52 -4.65 -3.95
C GLU A 232 27.17 -4.04 -2.70
N LEU A 233 26.38 -3.33 -1.89
CA LEU A 233 26.82 -2.79 -0.62
C LEU A 233 26.27 -3.66 0.51
N LYS A 234 27.17 -4.21 1.34
CA LYS A 234 26.83 -5.00 2.54
C LYS A 234 27.60 -4.50 3.74
N ASN A 235 27.12 -4.86 4.93
CA ASN A 235 27.77 -4.58 6.21
C ASN A 235 28.03 -3.07 6.41
N LEU A 236 27.08 -2.26 5.95
CA LEU A 236 27.09 -0.83 6.19
C LEU A 236 26.57 -0.54 7.59
N VAL A 237 27.11 0.48 8.25
CA VAL A 237 26.65 0.91 9.57
C VAL A 237 26.22 2.37 9.49
N ILE A 238 25.04 2.67 10.02
CA ILE A 238 24.57 4.03 10.23
C ILE A 238 24.78 4.37 11.70
N THR A 239 25.58 5.41 11.96
CA THR A 239 25.74 6.02 13.29
C THR A 239 25.00 7.35 13.31
N THR A 240 24.15 7.55 14.30
CA THR A 240 23.46 8.83 14.53
C THR A 240 23.96 9.50 15.79
N LYS A 241 24.01 10.83 15.79
CA LYS A 241 24.32 11.65 16.96
C LYS A 241 23.39 12.84 17.04
N LEU A 242 22.67 12.99 18.15
CA LEU A 242 21.87 14.18 18.43
C LEU A 242 22.77 15.35 18.83
N SER A 243 22.31 16.58 18.63
CA SER A 243 23.00 17.79 19.09
C SER A 243 23.16 17.85 20.61
N SER A 244 22.32 17.13 21.36
CA SER A 244 22.41 16.89 22.80
C SER A 244 23.50 15.87 23.20
N GLY A 245 24.10 15.17 22.22
CA GLY A 245 25.29 14.33 22.39
C GLY A 245 25.03 12.82 22.41
N GLU A 246 23.79 12.37 22.53
CA GLU A 246 23.44 10.95 22.49
C GLU A 246 23.68 10.34 21.12
N THR A 247 24.02 9.06 21.09
CA THR A 247 24.39 8.33 19.88
C THR A 247 23.73 6.97 19.80
N ALA A 248 23.40 6.52 18.59
CA ALA A 248 22.96 5.15 18.30
C ALA A 248 23.69 4.61 17.07
N LYS A 249 23.80 3.28 16.96
CA LYS A 249 24.43 2.59 15.83
C LYS A 249 23.56 1.44 15.34
N TYR A 250 23.48 1.28 14.03
CA TYR A 250 22.73 0.18 13.42
C TYR A 250 23.43 -0.37 12.18
N ALA A 251 23.60 -1.69 12.11
CA ALA A 251 24.05 -2.39 10.91
C ALA A 251 22.87 -2.47 9.92
N THR A 252 22.95 -1.69 8.85
CA THR A 252 21.82 -1.44 7.96
C THR A 252 21.74 -2.45 6.80
N ASP A 253 20.62 -2.41 6.08
CA ASP A 253 20.28 -3.40 5.07
C ASP A 253 21.20 -3.32 3.84
N ALA A 254 21.41 -4.45 3.15
CA ALA A 254 22.21 -4.50 1.93
C ALA A 254 21.56 -3.70 0.78
N ILE A 255 22.37 -3.17 -0.14
CA ILE A 255 21.89 -2.38 -1.26
C ILE A 255 22.47 -2.95 -2.55
N MET A 256 21.60 -3.49 -3.40
CA MET A 256 21.99 -4.02 -4.71
C MET A 256 22.63 -2.93 -5.59
N PRO A 257 23.45 -3.29 -6.60
CA PRO A 257 24.03 -2.33 -7.54
C PRO A 257 22.97 -1.43 -8.17
N LEU A 258 23.31 -0.18 -8.49
CA LEU A 258 22.45 0.75 -9.23
C LEU A 258 21.03 0.90 -8.64
N PHE A 259 20.93 1.07 -7.32
CA PHE A 259 19.65 1.12 -6.61
C PHE A 259 19.60 2.25 -5.59
N VAL A 260 18.39 2.75 -5.30
CA VAL A 260 18.15 3.60 -4.13
C VAL A 260 17.28 2.83 -3.14
N ARG A 261 17.87 2.44 -2.01
CA ARG A 261 17.14 1.72 -0.95
C ARG A 261 16.84 2.66 0.21
N LYS A 262 15.59 2.63 0.71
CA LYS A 262 15.21 3.27 1.97
C LYS A 262 15.58 2.35 3.12
N VAL A 263 16.70 2.63 3.79
CA VAL A 263 17.27 1.75 4.81
C VAL A 263 16.93 2.24 6.22
N LYS A 264 16.78 1.31 7.15
CA LYS A 264 16.45 1.61 8.54
C LYS A 264 17.70 1.90 9.38
N PHE A 265 17.53 2.75 10.39
CA PHE A 265 18.53 3.09 11.39
C PHE A 265 17.85 3.41 12.73
N LYS A 266 18.66 3.60 13.77
CA LYS A 266 18.22 3.93 15.12
C LYS A 266 18.43 5.40 15.44
N VAL A 267 17.44 6.02 16.07
CA VAL A 267 17.52 7.34 16.70
C VAL A 267 17.67 7.12 18.20
N PRO A 268 18.69 7.68 18.86
CA PRO A 268 18.85 7.52 20.30
C PRO A 268 17.73 8.22 21.08
N ALA A 269 17.38 7.71 22.25
CA ALA A 269 16.54 8.42 23.19
C ALA A 269 17.28 9.65 23.75
N ALA A 270 16.58 10.76 23.94
CA ALA A 270 17.14 11.93 24.64
C ALA A 270 17.22 11.65 26.15
N LYS A 271 18.30 12.08 26.79
CA LYS A 271 18.50 11.92 28.24
C LYS A 271 17.79 13.00 29.06
N GLU A 272 17.60 14.17 28.46
CA GLU A 272 16.97 15.31 29.11
C GLU A 272 15.68 15.70 28.41
N ASN A 273 14.73 16.25 29.17
CA ASN A 273 13.48 16.74 28.63
C ASN A 273 13.73 18.05 27.88
N PHE A 274 13.30 18.09 26.62
CA PHE A 274 13.36 19.26 25.78
C PHE A 274 12.09 19.34 24.91
N THR A 275 11.80 20.49 24.33
CA THR A 275 10.70 20.63 23.36
C THR A 275 11.15 21.55 22.25
N GLY A 276 11.23 21.01 21.04
CA GLY A 276 11.68 21.75 19.87
C GLY A 276 12.54 20.91 18.94
N GLU A 277 13.25 21.61 18.07
CA GLU A 277 14.10 21.00 17.05
C GLU A 277 15.44 20.54 17.62
N LEU A 278 15.83 19.32 17.28
CA LEU A 278 17.16 18.78 17.46
C LEU A 278 17.80 18.52 16.11
N LYS A 279 19.08 18.87 16.00
CA LYS A 279 19.91 18.44 14.86
C LYS A 279 20.40 17.03 15.13
N MET A 280 20.25 16.17 14.13
CA MET A 280 20.77 14.81 14.14
C MET A 280 21.76 14.64 13.00
N GLU A 281 23.01 14.43 13.38
CA GLU A 281 24.06 14.02 12.46
C GLU A 281 23.90 12.52 12.16
N ILE A 282 23.99 12.16 10.88
CA ILE A 282 23.91 10.78 10.40
C ILE A 282 25.19 10.49 9.61
N THR A 283 25.91 9.45 10.01
CA THR A 283 27.16 9.01 9.36
C THR A 283 27.02 7.59 8.86
N LEU A 284 27.33 7.37 7.58
CA LEU A 284 27.42 6.05 6.96
C LEU A 284 28.88 5.58 6.94
N THR A 285 29.13 4.38 7.45
CA THR A 285 30.47 3.76 7.40
C THR A 285 30.43 2.38 6.75
N ASP A 286 31.56 1.96 6.18
CA ASP A 286 31.78 0.57 5.82
C ASP A 286 32.11 -0.31 7.04
N LYS A 287 32.32 -1.61 6.80
CA LYS A 287 32.69 -2.59 7.84
C LYS A 287 33.99 -2.28 8.60
N ASN A 288 34.87 -1.45 8.02
CA ASN A 288 36.15 -1.06 8.62
C ASN A 288 36.04 0.29 9.35
N GLY A 289 34.85 0.88 9.43
CA GLY A 289 34.62 2.19 10.05
C GLY A 289 35.01 3.37 9.16
N LYS A 290 35.34 3.15 7.87
CA LYS A 290 35.61 4.25 6.95
C LYS A 290 34.32 4.99 6.63
N VAL A 291 34.31 6.30 6.84
CA VAL A 291 33.17 7.16 6.49
C VAL A 291 32.99 7.18 4.98
N ILE A 292 31.79 6.81 4.53
CA ILE A 292 31.35 6.86 3.14
C ILE A 292 30.64 8.18 2.88
N ASP A 293 29.65 8.51 3.72
CA ASP A 293 28.88 9.73 3.61
C ASP A 293 28.36 10.21 4.96
N LYS A 294 27.99 11.48 5.01
CA LYS A 294 27.53 12.15 6.22
C LYS A 294 26.48 13.19 5.86
N THR A 295 25.43 13.29 6.66
CA THR A 295 24.39 14.30 6.50
C THR A 295 23.84 14.75 7.85
N GLU A 296 23.10 15.85 7.87
CA GLU A 296 22.41 16.37 9.06
C GLU A 296 20.92 16.48 8.73
N ILE A 297 20.07 16.00 9.62
CA ILE A 297 18.61 16.16 9.52
C ILE A 297 18.06 16.74 10.83
N THR A 298 16.92 17.43 10.74
CA THR A 298 16.20 17.93 11.91
C THR A 298 15.17 16.91 12.36
N ILE A 299 15.12 16.65 13.66
CA ILE A 299 14.09 15.83 14.33
C ILE A 299 13.45 16.64 15.45
N GLN A 300 12.19 16.33 15.80
CA GLN A 300 11.50 17.02 16.88
C GLN A 300 11.65 16.20 18.17
N GLN A 301 11.88 16.88 19.29
CA GLN A 301 11.69 16.32 20.61
C GLN A 301 10.44 16.93 21.24
N ARG A 302 9.57 16.08 21.82
CA ARG A 302 8.26 16.50 22.34
C ARG A 302 7.89 15.77 23.62
N SER A 303 6.97 16.37 24.38
CA SER A 303 6.23 15.66 25.42
C SER A 303 5.34 14.56 24.82
N ALA A 304 5.17 13.44 25.53
CA ALA A 304 4.19 12.41 25.18
C ALA A 304 2.73 12.91 25.22
N THR A 305 2.49 14.06 25.86
CA THR A 305 1.15 14.65 26.08
C THR A 305 0.68 15.59 24.98
N VAL A 306 1.49 15.84 23.96
CA VAL A 306 1.12 16.64 22.78
C VAL A 306 1.08 15.76 21.53
N HIS A 307 0.52 16.25 20.42
CA HIS A 307 0.59 15.51 19.16
C HIS A 307 2.03 15.18 18.78
N HIS A 308 2.27 13.91 18.44
CA HIS A 308 3.62 13.41 18.16
C HIS A 308 3.60 12.22 17.19
N GLU A 309 4.77 11.93 16.63
CA GLU A 309 5.00 10.88 15.65
C GLU A 309 5.72 9.68 16.28
N ARG A 310 5.23 8.47 15.99
CA ARG A 310 5.83 7.20 16.42
C ARG A 310 6.11 6.32 15.22
N THR A 311 7.09 5.43 15.35
CA THR A 311 7.55 4.52 14.28
C THR A 311 7.63 3.08 14.74
N PHE A 312 7.43 2.15 13.82
CA PHE A 312 7.53 0.72 14.04
C PHE A 312 8.13 0.00 12.81
N LEU A 313 8.49 -1.28 12.96
CA LEU A 313 8.89 -2.13 11.84
C LEU A 313 7.69 -2.94 11.37
N SER A 314 7.32 -2.80 10.10
CA SER A 314 6.23 -3.58 9.51
C SER A 314 6.64 -5.04 9.30
N LYS A 315 5.74 -5.97 9.65
CA LYS A 315 5.87 -7.41 9.41
C LYS A 315 5.68 -7.78 7.95
N VAL A 316 5.23 -6.86 7.09
CA VAL A 316 5.10 -7.10 5.64
C VAL A 316 6.47 -7.25 5.00
N ASP A 317 7.39 -6.35 5.30
CA ASP A 317 8.64 -6.17 4.56
C ASP A 317 9.82 -5.66 5.41
N ASN A 318 9.67 -5.58 6.74
CA ASN A 318 10.68 -5.10 7.66
C ASN A 318 11.13 -3.64 7.41
N SER A 319 10.27 -2.85 6.77
CA SER A 319 10.45 -1.40 6.58
C SER A 319 9.96 -0.61 7.79
N VAL A 320 10.50 0.61 7.95
CA VAL A 320 10.04 1.53 8.99
C VAL A 320 8.80 2.29 8.50
N GLN A 321 7.69 2.09 9.19
CA GLN A 321 6.46 2.86 9.03
C GLN A 321 6.25 3.78 10.23
N TYR A 322 5.37 4.77 10.08
CA TYR A 322 5.04 5.70 11.16
C TYR A 322 3.53 5.77 11.39
N TYR A 323 3.14 6.32 12.54
CA TYR A 323 1.78 6.76 12.82
C TYR A 323 1.83 8.03 13.66
N SER A 324 0.74 8.78 13.67
CA SER A 324 0.66 10.04 14.41
C SER A 324 -0.39 9.95 15.50
N VAL A 325 -0.13 10.61 16.62
CA VAL A 325 -0.93 10.46 17.84
C VAL A 325 -1.53 11.81 18.22
N ALA A 326 -2.82 11.84 18.55
CA ALA A 326 -3.43 12.87 19.39
C ALA A 326 -3.70 12.22 20.76
N PRO A 327 -2.80 12.43 21.75
CA PRO A 327 -2.87 11.69 23.01
C PRO A 327 -4.03 12.17 23.87
N ALA A 328 -4.52 11.30 24.75
CA ALA A 328 -5.50 11.69 25.76
C ALA A 328 -4.94 12.80 26.67
N LEU A 329 -5.83 13.67 27.18
CA LEU A 329 -5.46 14.76 28.10
C LEU A 329 -5.12 14.24 29.50
N GLU A 330 -5.70 13.11 29.89
CA GLU A 330 -5.52 12.50 31.20
C GLU A 330 -4.69 11.22 31.13
N SER A 331 -4.03 10.87 32.23
CA SER A 331 -3.23 9.65 32.36
C SER A 331 -4.08 8.40 32.64
N GLY A 332 -3.44 7.23 32.55
CA GLY A 332 -4.06 5.93 32.78
C GLY A 332 -4.64 5.29 31.52
N PRO A 333 -5.21 4.07 31.62
CA PRO A 333 -5.87 3.40 30.51
C PRO A 333 -7.05 4.22 29.97
N LYS A 334 -7.03 4.51 28.67
CA LYS A 334 -8.07 5.26 27.95
C LYS A 334 -8.62 4.45 26.79
N ALA A 335 -9.74 4.90 26.24
CA ALA A 335 -10.22 4.38 24.96
C ALA A 335 -9.20 4.61 23.84
N LEU A 336 -9.28 3.80 22.79
CA LEU A 336 -8.46 3.94 21.59
C LEU A 336 -9.34 4.24 20.38
N ILE A 337 -8.98 5.26 19.61
CA ILE A 337 -9.62 5.56 18.33
C ILE A 337 -8.57 5.42 17.23
N LEU A 338 -8.75 4.44 16.35
CA LEU A 338 -7.98 4.34 15.12
C LEU A 338 -8.59 5.27 14.08
N SER A 339 -7.81 6.23 13.59
CA SER A 339 -8.19 7.08 12.47
C SER A 339 -7.45 6.66 11.19
N VAL A 340 -8.21 6.48 10.12
CA VAL A 340 -7.68 6.22 8.77
C VAL A 340 -7.94 7.44 7.88
N HIS A 341 -6.91 7.91 7.18
CA HIS A 341 -6.91 9.17 6.45
C HIS A 341 -7.46 9.08 5.01
N GLY A 342 -7.86 10.23 4.47
CA GLY A 342 -8.30 10.42 3.09
C GLY A 342 -7.16 10.32 2.06
N ALA A 343 -7.50 10.34 0.77
CA ALA A 343 -6.51 10.25 -0.30
C ALA A 343 -5.63 11.51 -0.32
N SER A 344 -4.32 11.32 -0.52
CA SER A 344 -3.32 12.40 -0.47
C SER A 344 -3.11 13.02 0.92
N VAL A 345 -3.64 12.43 2.01
CA VAL A 345 -3.46 12.96 3.37
C VAL A 345 -2.35 12.21 4.09
N GLU A 346 -1.48 12.91 4.81
CA GLU A 346 -0.53 12.26 5.73
C GLU A 346 -1.20 11.98 7.08
N ALA A 347 -0.84 10.87 7.73
CA ALA A 347 -1.26 10.52 9.10
C ALA A 347 -1.10 11.69 10.08
N ARG A 348 -0.04 12.47 9.87
CA ARG A 348 0.32 13.63 10.67
C ARG A 348 -0.67 14.78 10.57
N ASN A 349 -1.23 14.99 9.38
CA ASN A 349 -2.24 16.02 9.13
C ASN A 349 -3.59 15.52 9.67
N GLN A 350 -3.87 14.23 9.48
CA GLN A 350 -5.06 13.58 10.03
C GLN A 350 -5.11 13.70 11.56
N ALA A 351 -4.04 13.33 12.28
CA ALA A 351 -3.99 13.41 13.75
C ALA A 351 -4.16 14.86 14.26
N ARG A 352 -3.57 15.84 13.58
CA ARG A 352 -3.64 17.27 13.94
C ARG A 352 -5.01 17.90 13.67
N ALA A 353 -5.85 17.28 12.85
CA ALA A 353 -7.23 17.72 12.64
C ALA A 353 -8.14 17.38 13.83
N TYR A 354 -7.72 16.48 14.74
CA TYR A 354 -8.44 16.16 15.96
C TYR A 354 -7.97 16.99 17.16
N LYS A 355 -8.93 17.49 17.93
CA LYS A 355 -8.68 17.96 19.30
C LYS A 355 -8.44 16.76 20.22
N GLN A 356 -7.49 16.88 21.14
CA GLN A 356 -7.26 15.88 22.19
C GLN A 356 -8.52 15.65 23.03
N LYS A 357 -8.71 14.43 23.53
CA LYS A 357 -9.86 14.03 24.35
C LYS A 357 -9.40 13.66 25.76
N ASP A 358 -10.22 13.88 26.78
CA ASP A 358 -9.97 13.43 28.15
C ASP A 358 -10.14 11.90 28.33
N TRP A 359 -10.98 11.28 27.51
CA TRP A 359 -11.38 9.88 27.63
C TRP A 359 -10.74 8.92 26.61
N ALA A 360 -10.06 9.44 25.56
CA ALA A 360 -9.53 8.64 24.47
C ALA A 360 -8.21 9.15 23.89
N THR A 361 -7.35 8.22 23.45
CA THR A 361 -6.21 8.48 22.58
C THR A 361 -6.60 8.19 21.13
N ILE A 362 -6.28 9.11 20.22
CA ILE A 362 -6.51 8.93 18.78
C ILE A 362 -5.17 8.64 18.10
N VAL A 363 -5.11 7.60 17.28
CA VAL A 363 -3.93 7.27 16.47
C VAL A 363 -4.30 7.26 14.98
N ALA A 364 -3.56 8.00 14.17
CA ALA A 364 -3.71 8.03 12.73
C ALA A 364 -2.65 7.15 12.06
N ALA A 365 -3.08 6.10 11.36
CA ALA A 365 -2.21 5.23 10.56
C ALA A 365 -1.84 5.90 9.22
N THR A 366 -0.88 5.35 8.46
CA THR A 366 -0.36 6.00 7.22
C THR A 366 -0.84 5.41 5.91
N ASN A 367 -1.62 4.31 5.94
CA ASN A 367 -1.94 3.53 4.75
C ASN A 367 -0.68 3.16 3.95
N ARG A 368 0.46 3.06 4.64
CA ARG A 368 1.82 3.05 4.08
C ARG A 368 2.24 4.35 3.34
N ARG A 369 1.31 5.02 2.65
CA ARG A 369 1.49 6.28 1.90
C ARG A 369 0.17 7.09 1.84
N PRO A 370 0.22 8.40 1.53
CA PRO A 370 -0.97 9.25 1.43
C PRO A 370 -2.08 8.76 0.48
N PHE A 371 -1.72 8.13 -0.64
CA PHE A 371 -2.67 7.39 -1.49
C PHE A 371 -2.68 5.88 -1.19
N GLY A 372 -1.49 5.33 -0.88
CA GLY A 372 -1.33 3.97 -0.36
C GLY A 372 -2.05 2.91 -1.18
N PHE A 373 -2.79 2.06 -0.47
CA PHE A 373 -3.55 0.94 -1.03
C PHE A 373 -5.04 1.05 -0.69
N ASN A 374 -5.58 2.28 -0.60
CA ASN A 374 -6.98 2.55 -0.23
C ASN A 374 -7.44 1.91 1.09
N TRP A 375 -6.52 1.61 2.02
CA TRP A 375 -6.80 0.82 3.25
C TRP A 375 -7.19 -0.63 3.01
N GLU A 376 -7.15 -1.10 1.77
CA GLU A 376 -7.18 -2.51 1.38
C GLU A 376 -5.74 -3.08 1.38
N ASP A 377 -5.58 -4.36 1.00
CA ASP A 377 -4.27 -5.05 0.86
C ASP A 377 -3.26 -4.74 1.97
N TRP A 378 -2.11 -4.10 1.68
CA TRP A 378 -1.09 -3.75 2.68
C TRP A 378 -1.48 -2.55 3.55
N GLY A 379 -2.36 -1.68 3.05
CA GLY A 379 -2.92 -0.57 3.83
C GLY A 379 -3.70 -1.05 5.04
N ARG A 380 -4.46 -2.15 4.88
CA ARG A 380 -5.19 -2.79 6.00
C ARG A 380 -4.24 -3.37 7.05
N ILE A 381 -3.11 -3.94 6.61
CA ILE A 381 -2.11 -4.54 7.50
C ILE A 381 -1.46 -3.42 8.31
N ASP A 382 -1.07 -2.32 7.67
CA ASP A 382 -0.53 -1.12 8.34
C ASP A 382 -1.49 -0.59 9.41
N ALA A 383 -2.79 -0.48 9.11
CA ALA A 383 -3.80 -0.06 10.08
C ALA A 383 -3.87 -1.00 11.30
N LEU A 384 -3.83 -2.32 11.09
CA LEU A 384 -3.85 -3.29 12.18
C LEU A 384 -2.53 -3.34 12.98
N GLU A 385 -1.38 -3.12 12.32
CA GLU A 385 -0.10 -3.00 13.01
C GLU A 385 -0.07 -1.76 13.90
N VAL A 386 -0.57 -0.62 13.41
CA VAL A 386 -0.73 0.60 14.21
C VAL A 386 -1.70 0.38 15.37
N LEU A 387 -2.82 -0.30 15.15
CA LEU A 387 -3.76 -0.64 16.22
C LEU A 387 -3.08 -1.48 17.32
N ALA A 388 -2.30 -2.49 16.94
CA ALA A 388 -1.58 -3.34 17.88
C ALA A 388 -0.49 -2.58 18.64
N GLU A 389 0.31 -1.76 17.94
CA GLU A 389 1.35 -0.92 18.55
C GLU A 389 0.74 0.09 19.52
N ALA A 390 -0.37 0.75 19.15
CA ALA A 390 -1.04 1.71 20.00
C ALA A 390 -1.62 1.05 21.27
N LYS A 391 -2.25 -0.12 21.16
CA LYS A 391 -2.73 -0.89 22.32
C LYS A 391 -1.59 -1.20 23.29
N LYS A 392 -0.43 -1.61 22.77
CA LYS A 392 0.77 -1.91 23.57
C LYS A 392 1.34 -0.65 24.23
N VAL A 393 1.50 0.43 23.48
CA VAL A 393 2.15 1.67 23.95
C VAL A 393 1.29 2.41 24.99
N PHE A 394 -0.02 2.49 24.76
CA PHE A 394 -0.91 3.30 25.60
C PHE A 394 -1.71 2.50 26.64
N ASN A 395 -1.56 1.17 26.68
CA ASN A 395 -2.29 0.28 27.58
C ASN A 395 -3.81 0.58 27.60
N THR A 396 -4.40 0.67 26.42
CA THR A 396 -5.77 1.15 26.22
C THR A 396 -6.81 0.13 26.70
N ILE A 397 -8.02 0.59 27.02
CA ILE A 397 -9.15 -0.26 27.41
C ILE A 397 -9.61 -1.07 26.18
N PRO A 398 -9.40 -2.41 26.13
CA PRO A 398 -9.60 -3.17 24.90
C PRO A 398 -11.03 -3.08 24.34
N ALA A 399 -12.03 -3.12 25.22
CA ALA A 399 -13.45 -3.09 24.86
C ALA A 399 -13.92 -1.70 24.36
N GLN A 400 -13.10 -0.66 24.51
CA GLN A 400 -13.37 0.71 24.04
C GLN A 400 -12.40 1.09 22.92
N THR A 401 -12.40 0.29 21.86
CA THR A 401 -11.66 0.54 20.62
C THR A 401 -12.64 0.99 19.53
N TYR A 402 -12.35 2.08 18.84
CA TYR A 402 -13.22 2.68 17.81
C TYR A 402 -12.45 2.96 16.52
N LEU A 403 -13.19 3.18 15.43
CA LEU A 403 -12.63 3.42 14.10
C LEU A 403 -13.32 4.60 13.42
N THR A 404 -12.56 5.49 12.78
CA THR A 404 -13.13 6.61 12.01
C THR A 404 -12.21 7.04 10.87
N GLY A 405 -12.76 7.73 9.88
CA GLY A 405 -12.00 8.26 8.75
C GLY A 405 -12.87 9.00 7.75
N HIS A 406 -12.23 9.82 6.92
CA HIS A 406 -12.88 10.68 5.92
C HIS A 406 -12.47 10.32 4.49
N SER A 407 -13.40 10.38 3.53
CA SER A 407 -13.14 10.12 2.10
C SER A 407 -12.62 8.69 1.86
N MET A 408 -11.41 8.52 1.31
CA MET A 408 -10.72 7.21 1.26
C MET A 408 -10.59 6.58 2.66
N GLY A 409 -10.43 7.38 3.71
CA GLY A 409 -10.45 6.90 5.10
C GLY A 409 -11.85 6.51 5.56
N GLY A 410 -12.91 7.12 5.01
CA GLY A 410 -14.29 6.68 5.23
C GLY A 410 -14.54 5.31 4.61
N HIS A 411 -14.04 5.09 3.39
CA HIS A 411 -14.00 3.76 2.77
C HIS A 411 -13.18 2.77 3.61
N GLY A 412 -11.99 3.15 4.06
CA GLY A 412 -11.17 2.32 4.96
C GLY A 412 -11.87 2.02 6.29
N THR A 413 -12.71 2.92 6.78
CA THR A 413 -13.52 2.71 7.98
C THR A 413 -14.58 1.64 7.76
N TRP A 414 -15.29 1.70 6.63
CA TRP A 414 -16.18 0.61 6.24
C TRP A 414 -15.42 -0.71 6.09
N PHE A 415 -14.36 -0.72 5.29
CA PHE A 415 -13.59 -1.92 4.99
C PHE A 415 -13.04 -2.60 6.25
N LEU A 416 -12.31 -1.87 7.10
CA LEU A 416 -11.73 -2.44 8.32
C LEU A 416 -12.82 -2.84 9.32
N GLY A 417 -13.89 -2.05 9.45
CA GLY A 417 -15.01 -2.36 10.34
C GLY A 417 -15.73 -3.65 9.98
N THR A 418 -16.07 -3.83 8.70
CA THR A 418 -16.74 -5.05 8.23
C THR A 418 -15.80 -6.26 8.15
N THR A 419 -14.51 -6.03 7.92
CA THR A 419 -13.50 -7.10 7.79
C THR A 419 -13.06 -7.63 9.17
N TYR A 420 -13.06 -6.80 10.21
CA TYR A 420 -12.63 -7.19 11.55
C TYR A 420 -13.71 -6.81 12.60
N PRO A 421 -14.89 -7.45 12.54
CA PRO A 421 -16.06 -7.09 13.34
C PRO A 421 -15.84 -7.25 14.86
N ASP A 422 -14.85 -8.04 15.27
CA ASP A 422 -14.45 -8.27 16.66
C ASP A 422 -13.56 -7.14 17.25
N LYS A 423 -13.10 -6.18 16.45
CA LYS A 423 -12.07 -5.22 16.87
C LYS A 423 -12.57 -3.85 17.28
N PHE A 424 -13.80 -3.49 16.92
CA PHE A 424 -14.31 -2.14 17.08
C PHE A 424 -15.69 -2.14 17.73
N ALA A 425 -15.82 -1.41 18.84
CA ALA A 425 -17.09 -1.18 19.52
C ALA A 425 -18.04 -0.36 18.62
N ALA A 426 -17.49 0.59 17.88
CA ALA A 426 -18.21 1.34 16.87
C ALA A 426 -17.28 1.92 15.80
N ILE A 427 -17.87 2.19 14.64
CA ILE A 427 -17.20 2.80 13.49
C ILE A 427 -17.91 4.07 13.05
N ALA A 428 -17.16 5.04 12.50
CA ALA A 428 -17.72 6.27 11.96
C ALA A 428 -17.12 6.63 10.58
N PRO A 429 -17.70 6.11 9.49
CA PRO A 429 -17.29 6.47 8.14
C PRO A 429 -17.83 7.84 7.74
N CYS A 430 -16.92 8.77 7.40
CA CYS A 430 -17.24 10.14 7.01
C CYS A 430 -16.99 10.38 5.51
N ALA A 431 -17.90 11.09 4.83
CA ALA A 431 -17.79 11.47 3.40
C ALA A 431 -17.35 10.29 2.50
N SER A 432 -17.99 9.13 2.65
CA SER A 432 -17.43 7.83 2.27
C SER A 432 -18.10 7.18 1.06
N TYR A 433 -17.40 6.21 0.46
CA TYR A 433 -17.94 5.24 -0.48
C TYR A 433 -17.67 3.82 0.03
N PRO A 434 -18.61 2.86 -0.09
CA PRO A 434 -18.39 1.51 0.40
C PRO A 434 -17.45 0.72 -0.51
N ASP A 435 -17.72 0.64 -1.83
CA ASP A 435 -16.98 -0.21 -2.77
C ASP A 435 -16.22 0.64 -3.79
N ILE A 436 -14.88 0.51 -3.81
CA ILE A 436 -14.04 1.30 -4.73
C ILE A 436 -14.28 0.95 -6.21
N SER A 437 -14.63 -0.31 -6.50
CA SER A 437 -14.87 -0.78 -7.87
C SER A 437 -16.10 -0.16 -8.52
N THR A 438 -17.09 0.26 -7.73
CA THR A 438 -18.33 0.87 -8.23
C THR A 438 -18.38 2.38 -8.00
N TYR A 439 -17.35 2.95 -7.36
CA TYR A 439 -17.25 4.38 -7.10
C TYR A 439 -16.82 5.17 -8.36
N GLY A 440 -15.91 4.61 -9.16
CA GLY A 440 -15.44 5.23 -10.40
C GLY A 440 -16.42 5.11 -11.56
N SER A 441 -16.24 5.96 -12.59
CA SER A 441 -17.04 5.93 -13.84
C SER A 441 -16.42 5.08 -14.96
N ASP A 442 -15.31 4.37 -14.69
CA ASP A 442 -14.63 3.56 -15.69
C ASP A 442 -15.39 2.26 -15.97
N LYS A 443 -15.70 2.02 -17.24
CA LYS A 443 -16.38 0.81 -17.73
C LYS A 443 -15.41 -0.28 -18.20
N GLY A 444 -14.11 -0.12 -17.97
CA GLY A 444 -13.10 -1.08 -18.41
C GLY A 444 -13.33 -2.50 -17.88
N ASP A 445 -13.85 -2.64 -16.66
CA ASP A 445 -14.16 -3.97 -16.11
C ASP A 445 -15.42 -4.59 -16.73
N GLU A 446 -16.47 -3.80 -17.04
CA GLU A 446 -17.65 -4.29 -17.78
C GLU A 446 -17.25 -4.86 -19.15
N MET A 447 -16.28 -4.23 -19.81
CA MET A 447 -15.75 -4.73 -21.09
C MET A 447 -14.96 -6.03 -20.93
N HIS A 448 -14.38 -6.29 -19.76
CA HIS A 448 -13.66 -7.54 -19.50
C HIS A 448 -14.59 -8.71 -19.20
N ASP A 449 -15.84 -8.48 -18.78
CA ASP A 449 -16.82 -9.53 -18.46
C ASP A 449 -17.16 -10.44 -19.67
N MET A 450 -16.82 -10.03 -20.91
CA MET A 450 -16.95 -10.92 -22.08
C MET A 450 -15.88 -12.02 -22.15
N PHE A 451 -14.79 -11.91 -21.37
CA PHE A 451 -13.70 -12.87 -21.34
C PHE A 451 -13.78 -13.69 -20.06
N LYS A 452 -14.04 -14.99 -20.17
CA LYS A 452 -14.06 -15.93 -19.03
C LYS A 452 -12.80 -15.86 -18.16
N ALA A 453 -11.65 -15.57 -18.78
CA ALA A 453 -10.38 -15.34 -18.10
C ALA A 453 -10.40 -14.22 -17.04
N PHE A 454 -11.39 -13.33 -17.09
CA PHE A 454 -11.59 -12.27 -16.11
C PHE A 454 -12.26 -12.75 -14.82
N ASP A 455 -13.05 -13.82 -14.85
CA ASP A 455 -13.84 -14.24 -13.69
C ASP A 455 -12.97 -14.50 -12.45
N PRO A 456 -11.83 -15.24 -12.54
CA PRO A 456 -10.96 -15.44 -11.38
C PRO A 456 -10.27 -14.14 -10.92
N ILE A 457 -10.01 -13.21 -11.85
CA ILE A 457 -9.43 -11.90 -11.53
C ILE A 457 -10.44 -11.10 -10.72
N LYS A 458 -11.68 -10.97 -11.20
CA LYS A 458 -12.78 -10.29 -10.51
C LYS A 458 -13.02 -10.88 -9.12
N ARG A 459 -13.09 -12.21 -9.03
CA ARG A 459 -13.26 -12.95 -7.78
C ARG A 459 -12.13 -12.72 -6.77
N SER A 460 -10.88 -12.71 -7.22
CA SER A 460 -9.75 -12.43 -6.32
C SER A 460 -9.76 -11.03 -5.71
N ALA A 461 -10.53 -10.09 -6.28
CA ALA A 461 -10.74 -8.74 -5.75
C ALA A 461 -12.00 -8.62 -4.86
N ASN A 462 -12.71 -9.72 -4.56
CA ASN A 462 -13.94 -9.70 -3.77
C ASN A 462 -13.75 -9.20 -2.33
N SER A 463 -12.53 -9.21 -1.78
CA SER A 463 -12.27 -8.70 -0.44
C SER A 463 -12.69 -7.23 -0.28
N GLY A 464 -12.57 -6.41 -1.34
CA GLY A 464 -12.97 -4.99 -1.34
C GLY A 464 -14.45 -4.75 -1.65
N ARG A 465 -15.35 -5.71 -1.40
CA ARG A 465 -16.81 -5.60 -1.64
C ARG A 465 -17.56 -5.47 -0.31
N ILE A 466 -17.41 -4.32 0.32
CA ILE A 466 -17.97 -3.95 1.63
C ILE A 466 -19.46 -4.25 1.67
N LYS A 467 -20.22 -3.89 0.62
CA LYS A 467 -21.68 -4.11 0.59
C LYS A 467 -22.07 -5.58 0.75
N SER A 468 -21.22 -6.50 0.30
CA SER A 468 -21.45 -7.94 0.38
C SER A 468 -21.14 -8.54 1.77
N ILE A 469 -20.44 -7.79 2.63
CA ILE A 469 -20.00 -8.26 3.96
C ILE A 469 -20.49 -7.33 5.11
N ILE A 470 -21.41 -6.41 4.82
CA ILE A 470 -21.87 -5.40 5.77
C ILE A 470 -22.59 -5.98 7.00
N GLN A 471 -23.14 -7.20 6.87
CA GLN A 471 -23.79 -7.94 7.96
C GLN A 471 -22.87 -8.19 9.16
N ASN A 472 -21.55 -8.19 8.93
CA ASN A 472 -20.55 -8.35 9.99
C ASN A 472 -20.61 -7.22 11.05
N LEU A 473 -21.25 -6.08 10.77
CA LEU A 473 -21.38 -4.98 11.74
C LEU A 473 -22.48 -5.21 12.79
N LYS A 474 -23.10 -6.38 12.86
CA LYS A 474 -24.23 -6.65 13.79
C LYS A 474 -23.95 -6.26 15.24
N GLN A 475 -22.71 -6.40 15.71
CA GLN A 475 -22.31 -6.15 17.10
C GLN A 475 -21.66 -4.77 17.30
N SER A 476 -21.34 -4.02 16.24
CA SER A 476 -20.68 -2.71 16.31
C SER A 476 -21.68 -1.58 16.10
N GLY A 477 -21.54 -0.47 16.82
CA GLY A 477 -22.30 0.75 16.49
C GLY A 477 -21.81 1.41 15.20
N VAL A 478 -22.69 2.04 14.43
CA VAL A 478 -22.32 2.75 13.19
C VAL A 478 -22.78 4.20 13.20
N TYR A 479 -21.87 5.15 12.95
CA TYR A 479 -22.22 6.57 12.78
C TYR A 479 -21.82 7.08 11.39
N ILE A 480 -22.78 7.38 10.54
CA ILE A 480 -22.52 7.91 9.19
C ILE A 480 -22.62 9.45 9.21
N LEU A 481 -21.57 10.12 8.74
CA LEU A 481 -21.51 11.58 8.61
C LEU A 481 -21.15 11.96 7.16
N HIS A 482 -21.93 12.85 6.54
CA HIS A 482 -21.64 13.31 5.17
C HIS A 482 -22.18 14.72 4.94
N GLY A 483 -21.50 15.55 4.16
CA GLY A 483 -22.04 16.84 3.72
C GLY A 483 -23.04 16.71 2.57
N ASP A 484 -24.17 17.41 2.63
CA ASP A 484 -25.21 17.31 1.60
C ASP A 484 -24.85 17.97 0.25
N ALA A 485 -23.80 18.79 0.23
CA ALA A 485 -23.26 19.48 -0.94
C ALA A 485 -21.92 18.88 -1.43
N ASP A 486 -21.56 17.66 -1.00
CA ASP A 486 -20.32 16.99 -1.43
C ASP A 486 -20.35 16.64 -2.93
N SER A 487 -19.45 17.29 -3.69
CA SER A 487 -19.26 17.08 -5.13
C SER A 487 -18.14 16.10 -5.48
N THR A 488 -17.36 15.65 -4.49
CA THR A 488 -16.28 14.67 -4.68
C THR A 488 -16.80 13.27 -4.46
N VAL A 489 -17.42 13.01 -3.31
CA VAL A 489 -18.07 11.72 -3.01
C VAL A 489 -19.58 11.96 -2.97
N PRO A 490 -20.33 11.53 -3.99
CA PRO A 490 -21.76 11.79 -4.05
C PRO A 490 -22.51 11.27 -2.84
N ILE A 491 -23.42 12.07 -2.28
CA ILE A 491 -24.20 11.68 -1.09
C ILE A 491 -25.06 10.42 -1.30
N SER A 492 -25.35 10.05 -2.55
CA SER A 492 -26.03 8.79 -2.87
C SER A 492 -25.31 7.57 -2.30
N GLN A 493 -23.98 7.59 -2.18
CA GLN A 493 -23.19 6.50 -1.61
C GLN A 493 -23.57 6.20 -0.16
N VAL A 494 -23.68 7.23 0.69
CA VAL A 494 -24.05 7.03 2.10
C VAL A 494 -25.54 6.84 2.31
N ARG A 495 -26.39 7.36 1.41
CA ARG A 495 -27.83 7.09 1.42
C ARG A 495 -28.13 5.62 1.10
N GLU A 496 -27.40 5.03 0.15
CA GLU A 496 -27.47 3.58 -0.12
C GLU A 496 -27.08 2.77 1.12
N MET A 497 -25.94 3.09 1.75
CA MET A 497 -25.50 2.40 2.96
C MET A 497 -26.49 2.54 4.12
N ARG A 498 -27.09 3.72 4.31
CA ARG A 498 -28.18 3.92 5.27
C ARG A 498 -29.38 3.02 4.99
N GLN A 499 -29.80 2.90 3.73
CA GLN A 499 -30.91 2.03 3.34
C GLN A 499 -30.59 0.56 3.66
N ILE A 500 -29.39 0.10 3.32
CA ILE A 500 -28.92 -1.26 3.61
C ILE A 500 -28.93 -1.54 5.11
N LEU A 501 -28.30 -0.66 5.92
CA LEU A 501 -28.29 -0.81 7.38
C LEU A 501 -29.69 -0.81 7.98
N GLY A 502 -30.59 0.04 7.46
CA GLY A 502 -31.99 0.10 7.90
C GLY A 502 -32.77 -1.20 7.77
N THR A 503 -32.27 -2.18 6.99
CA THR A 503 -32.92 -3.50 6.86
C THR A 503 -32.58 -4.49 7.98
N PHE A 504 -31.47 -4.29 8.71
CA PHE A 504 -31.00 -5.31 9.68
C PHE A 504 -30.31 -4.75 10.94
N HIS A 505 -29.77 -3.53 10.90
CA HIS A 505 -28.89 -3.02 11.94
C HIS A 505 -29.62 -2.00 12.83
N PRO A 506 -29.83 -2.26 14.13
CA PRO A 506 -30.60 -1.37 15.00
C PRO A 506 -29.77 -0.26 15.67
N ASN A 507 -28.44 -0.33 15.62
CA ASN A 507 -27.54 0.54 16.38
C ASN A 507 -26.74 1.48 15.47
N PHE A 508 -27.43 2.29 14.66
CA PHE A 508 -26.76 3.29 13.83
C PHE A 508 -27.37 4.69 13.91
N CYS A 509 -26.52 5.68 13.65
CA CYS A 509 -26.88 7.07 13.46
C CYS A 509 -26.48 7.51 12.04
N TYR A 510 -27.25 8.44 11.48
CA TYR A 510 -27.02 9.02 10.17
C TYR A 510 -27.23 10.53 10.25
N TYR A 511 -26.24 11.30 9.80
CA TYR A 511 -26.33 12.75 9.76
C TYR A 511 -25.80 13.31 8.44
N GLU A 512 -26.67 14.03 7.73
CA GLU A 512 -26.29 14.88 6.60
C GLU A 512 -26.00 16.29 7.13
N TYR A 513 -24.78 16.79 6.96
CA TYR A 513 -24.38 18.12 7.36
C TYR A 513 -24.90 19.14 6.33
N PRO A 514 -25.81 20.06 6.71
CA PRO A 514 -26.40 21.02 5.77
C PRO A 514 -25.37 21.98 5.19
N GLY A 515 -25.33 22.09 3.86
CA GLY A 515 -24.35 22.86 3.11
C GLY A 515 -22.92 22.33 3.20
N GLY A 516 -22.69 21.15 3.78
CA GLY A 516 -21.36 20.58 3.90
C GLY A 516 -20.83 20.12 2.55
N GLU A 517 -19.68 20.64 2.11
CA GLU A 517 -18.98 20.17 0.91
C GLU A 517 -18.18 18.87 1.20
N HIS A 518 -17.19 18.52 0.37
CA HIS A 518 -16.34 17.36 0.67
C HIS A 518 -15.51 17.55 1.96
N TRP A 519 -15.05 18.78 2.19
CA TRP A 519 -14.33 19.17 3.40
C TRP A 519 -14.91 20.48 3.94
N TYR A 520 -15.34 20.49 5.20
CA TYR A 520 -16.05 21.63 5.82
C TYR A 520 -15.50 21.94 7.22
N GLY A 521 -14.18 21.82 7.39
CA GLY A 521 -13.47 22.12 8.63
C GLY A 521 -13.21 20.89 9.50
N ASP A 522 -12.84 21.11 10.75
CA ASP A 522 -12.55 20.03 11.71
C ASP A 522 -13.75 19.08 11.87
N HIS A 523 -14.99 19.58 11.75
CA HIS A 523 -16.21 18.76 11.75
C HIS A 523 -16.22 17.60 10.73
N SER A 524 -15.44 17.65 9.64
CA SER A 524 -15.34 16.53 8.71
C SER A 524 -14.70 15.27 9.33
N VAL A 525 -13.97 15.41 10.43
CA VAL A 525 -13.31 14.32 11.16
C VAL A 525 -13.55 14.35 12.67
N ASP A 526 -13.66 15.54 13.27
CA ASP A 526 -13.78 15.80 14.71
C ASP A 526 -15.20 16.25 15.13
N TRP A 527 -16.24 15.65 14.55
CA TRP A 527 -17.64 15.93 14.86
C TRP A 527 -18.04 15.41 16.25
N PHE A 528 -18.39 16.31 17.17
CA PHE A 528 -18.67 15.98 18.58
C PHE A 528 -19.67 14.80 18.79
N PRO A 529 -20.83 14.74 18.10
CA PRO A 529 -21.75 13.62 18.22
C PRO A 529 -21.18 12.23 17.89
N ILE A 530 -20.15 12.10 17.05
CA ILE A 530 -19.48 10.80 16.80
C ILE A 530 -18.83 10.31 18.11
N PHE A 531 -18.13 11.20 18.81
CA PHE A 531 -17.41 10.84 20.03
C PHE A 531 -18.36 10.55 21.20
N GLU A 532 -19.48 11.27 21.28
CA GLU A 532 -20.54 10.95 22.25
C GLU A 532 -21.24 9.62 21.93
N PHE A 533 -21.39 9.28 20.66
CA PHE A 533 -21.86 7.97 20.25
C PHE A 533 -20.85 6.89 20.65
N PHE A 534 -19.56 7.06 20.35
CA PHE A 534 -18.51 6.11 20.72
C PHE A 534 -18.47 5.81 22.22
N LYS A 535 -18.54 6.83 23.10
CA LYS A 535 -18.55 6.63 24.56
C LYS A 535 -19.61 5.65 25.08
N ARG A 536 -20.70 5.44 24.34
CA ARG A 536 -21.83 4.58 24.72
C ARG A 536 -21.71 3.16 24.20
N GLN A 537 -20.67 2.86 23.41
CA GLN A 537 -20.48 1.59 22.73
C GLN A 537 -19.37 0.80 23.42
N THR A 538 -19.46 -0.51 23.39
CA THR A 538 -18.44 -1.41 23.96
C THR A 538 -18.43 -2.69 23.16
N ILE A 539 -17.23 -3.24 22.90
CA ILE A 539 -17.10 -4.55 22.25
C ILE A 539 -17.68 -5.61 23.22
N PRO A 540 -18.74 -6.34 22.83
CA PRO A 540 -19.27 -7.40 23.66
C PRO A 540 -18.25 -8.53 23.83
N THR A 541 -18.32 -9.21 24.97
CA THR A 541 -17.56 -10.46 25.18
C THR A 541 -18.17 -11.59 24.34
N ASN A 542 -17.38 -12.62 24.01
CA ASN A 542 -17.87 -13.77 23.23
C ASN A 542 -19.14 -14.40 23.81
N LYS A 543 -19.24 -14.52 25.15
CA LYS A 543 -20.44 -15.05 25.82
C LYS A 543 -21.69 -14.20 25.65
N GLU A 544 -21.56 -12.89 25.37
CA GLU A 544 -22.69 -11.98 25.15
C GLU A 544 -23.20 -12.06 23.70
N VAL A 545 -22.34 -12.46 22.76
CA VAL A 545 -22.70 -12.59 21.34
C VAL A 545 -23.45 -13.91 21.10
N LYS A 546 -24.78 -13.84 21.06
CA LYS A 546 -25.65 -15.02 20.85
C LYS A 546 -25.99 -15.32 19.40
N ALA A 547 -25.73 -14.39 18.48
CA ALA A 547 -25.96 -14.55 17.06
C ALA A 547 -24.82 -13.92 16.25
N ILE A 548 -24.38 -14.65 15.23
CA ILE A 548 -23.34 -14.27 14.27
C ILE A 548 -23.89 -14.54 12.87
N ASP A 549 -23.59 -13.65 11.93
CA ASP A 549 -23.90 -13.82 10.50
C ASP A 549 -22.68 -13.33 9.74
N PHE A 550 -21.67 -14.20 9.73
CA PHE A 550 -20.32 -13.84 9.33
C PHE A 550 -20.15 -14.08 7.84
N HIS A 551 -19.84 -13.01 7.12
CA HIS A 551 -19.54 -13.01 5.70
C HIS A 551 -18.07 -12.68 5.45
N THR A 552 -17.41 -13.41 4.55
CA THR A 552 -16.06 -13.07 4.12
C THR A 552 -15.78 -13.58 2.72
N ALA A 553 -15.06 -12.80 1.91
CA ALA A 553 -14.59 -13.28 0.62
C ALA A 553 -13.46 -14.30 0.78
N THR A 554 -12.58 -14.13 1.78
CA THR A 554 -11.44 -15.03 2.00
C THR A 554 -10.97 -14.98 3.45
N PRO A 555 -10.71 -16.14 4.09
CA PRO A 555 -10.17 -16.16 5.44
C PRO A 555 -8.73 -15.62 5.55
N ALA A 556 -8.05 -15.37 4.42
CA ALA A 556 -6.76 -14.67 4.36
C ALA A 556 -6.83 -13.20 4.78
N VAL A 557 -8.02 -12.59 4.64
CA VAL A 557 -8.27 -11.17 4.93
C VAL A 557 -9.12 -11.04 6.19
N SER A 558 -10.21 -11.81 6.27
CA SER A 558 -11.09 -11.88 7.44
C SER A 558 -11.49 -13.32 7.69
N SER A 559 -11.03 -13.88 8.81
CA SER A 559 -11.35 -15.25 9.22
C SER A 559 -12.16 -15.34 10.50
N THR A 560 -12.28 -14.28 11.30
CA THR A 560 -12.85 -14.37 12.65
C THR A 560 -13.97 -13.38 12.86
N ASP A 561 -15.04 -13.86 13.50
CA ASP A 561 -16.10 -13.06 14.09
C ASP A 561 -16.41 -13.63 15.49
N TYR A 562 -16.01 -12.91 16.54
CA TYR A 562 -16.09 -13.34 17.94
C TYR A 562 -15.61 -14.78 18.20
N TRP A 563 -16.50 -15.69 18.60
CA TRP A 563 -16.21 -17.08 18.93
C TRP A 563 -16.17 -18.00 17.71
N LEU A 564 -16.28 -17.46 16.50
CA LEU A 564 -16.28 -18.21 15.26
C LEU A 564 -15.05 -17.86 14.41
N LYS A 565 -14.41 -18.88 13.83
CA LYS A 565 -13.34 -18.70 12.84
C LYS A 565 -13.52 -19.58 11.61
N LEU A 566 -13.59 -18.98 10.42
CA LEU A 566 -13.48 -19.65 9.14
C LEU A 566 -12.01 -20.01 8.87
N GLN A 567 -11.74 -21.30 8.69
CA GLN A 567 -10.39 -21.81 8.41
C GLN A 567 -10.20 -22.09 6.93
N GLN A 568 -11.18 -22.69 6.25
CA GLN A 568 -11.04 -23.13 4.85
C GLN A 568 -12.37 -22.97 4.09
N GLN A 569 -12.30 -22.50 2.85
CA GLN A 569 -13.44 -22.38 1.93
C GLN A 569 -13.52 -23.61 1.02
N ILE A 570 -14.69 -23.87 0.43
CA ILE A 570 -14.84 -24.87 -0.65
C ILE A 570 -14.33 -24.26 -1.97
N TYR A 571 -14.70 -23.01 -2.22
CA TYR A 571 -14.37 -22.21 -3.38
C TYR A 571 -13.61 -20.95 -2.90
N PRO A 572 -12.26 -20.91 -3.05
CA PRO A 572 -11.44 -19.80 -2.56
C PRO A 572 -11.84 -18.44 -3.13
N PHE A 573 -12.00 -17.39 -2.33
CA PHE A 573 -12.38 -16.04 -2.80
C PHE A 573 -13.84 -15.84 -3.28
N GLU A 574 -14.68 -16.89 -3.32
CA GLU A 574 -16.14 -16.66 -3.29
C GLU A 574 -16.56 -16.25 -1.87
N PHE A 575 -17.66 -15.53 -1.73
CA PHE A 575 -18.19 -15.23 -0.40
C PHE A 575 -18.56 -16.53 0.34
N SER A 576 -18.13 -16.62 1.59
CA SER A 576 -18.62 -17.58 2.57
C SER A 576 -19.61 -16.87 3.50
N ASN A 577 -20.63 -17.60 3.94
CA ASN A 577 -21.53 -17.19 5.02
C ASN A 577 -21.53 -18.24 6.13
N ILE A 578 -21.51 -17.79 7.39
CA ILE A 578 -21.85 -18.61 8.54
C ILE A 578 -22.88 -17.89 9.43
N ASP A 579 -24.16 -18.29 9.37
CA ASP A 579 -25.24 -17.87 10.28
C ASP A 579 -25.28 -18.83 11.48
N ALA A 580 -24.83 -18.35 12.64
CA ALA A 580 -24.72 -19.13 13.86
C ALA A 580 -25.49 -18.50 15.02
N LYS A 581 -26.31 -19.28 15.73
CA LYS A 581 -27.16 -18.83 16.84
C LYS A 581 -27.08 -19.75 18.04
N ILE A 582 -27.04 -19.18 19.23
CA ILE A 582 -27.09 -19.90 20.51
C ILE A 582 -28.49 -19.79 21.09
N VAL A 583 -29.23 -20.89 21.15
CA VAL A 583 -30.60 -20.95 21.68
C VAL A 583 -30.69 -22.05 22.74
N LYS A 584 -31.05 -21.69 23.97
CA LYS A 584 -31.18 -22.62 25.11
C LYS A 584 -29.94 -23.53 25.31
N GLY A 585 -28.75 -22.99 25.10
CA GLY A 585 -27.48 -23.72 25.24
C GLY A 585 -27.10 -24.62 24.05
N GLN A 586 -27.89 -24.63 22.98
CA GLN A 586 -27.56 -25.31 21.72
C GLN A 586 -27.08 -24.31 20.68
N ILE A 587 -26.16 -24.73 19.81
CA ILE A 587 -25.64 -23.91 18.71
C ILE A 587 -26.28 -24.39 17.41
N THR A 588 -26.97 -23.51 16.69
CA THR A 588 -27.50 -23.78 15.35
C THR A 588 -26.67 -23.03 14.33
N ILE A 589 -26.24 -23.70 13.26
CA ILE A 589 -25.35 -23.14 12.25
C ILE A 589 -25.88 -23.47 10.85
N LYS A 590 -25.92 -22.47 9.98
CA LYS A 590 -26.03 -22.62 8.53
C LYS A 590 -24.76 -22.13 7.87
N THR A 591 -24.30 -22.84 6.86
CA THR A 591 -23.04 -22.51 6.19
C THR A 591 -23.21 -22.49 4.67
N GLU A 592 -22.54 -21.54 4.03
CA GLU A 592 -22.36 -21.47 2.58
C GLU A 592 -20.87 -21.29 2.28
N ASN A 593 -20.34 -22.10 1.37
CA ASN A 593 -18.92 -22.08 0.97
C ASN A 593 -17.93 -22.24 2.15
N VAL A 594 -18.20 -23.18 3.06
CA VAL A 594 -17.33 -23.47 4.22
C VAL A 594 -16.89 -24.93 4.19
N ALA A 595 -15.58 -25.15 4.20
CA ALA A 595 -14.98 -26.48 4.28
C ALA A 595 -14.52 -26.80 5.71
N ILE A 596 -13.88 -25.84 6.39
CA ILE A 596 -13.43 -26.00 7.78
C ILE A 596 -13.69 -24.72 8.57
N MET A 597 -14.23 -24.85 9.77
CA MET A 597 -14.39 -23.77 10.73
C MET A 597 -14.07 -24.20 12.16
N GLU A 598 -13.85 -23.23 13.04
CA GLU A 598 -13.54 -23.40 14.45
C GLU A 598 -14.52 -22.60 15.30
N LEU A 599 -14.98 -23.20 16.39
CA LEU A 599 -15.81 -22.57 17.42
C LEU A 599 -15.03 -22.54 18.74
N ASP A 600 -14.88 -21.34 19.33
CA ASP A 600 -14.28 -21.15 20.65
C ASP A 600 -15.33 -21.33 21.75
N LEU A 601 -15.69 -22.58 22.01
CA LEU A 601 -16.70 -22.93 23.02
C LEU A 601 -16.28 -22.55 24.44
N VAL A 602 -14.96 -22.53 24.73
CA VAL A 602 -14.42 -22.13 26.02
C VAL A 602 -14.81 -20.68 26.34
N SER A 603 -14.70 -19.80 25.35
CA SER A 603 -15.04 -18.38 25.51
C SER A 603 -16.54 -18.10 25.70
N LEU A 604 -17.40 -19.09 25.42
CA LEU A 604 -18.85 -18.98 25.58
C LEU A 604 -19.34 -19.27 27.00
N ASP A 605 -18.49 -19.87 27.86
CA ASP A 605 -18.82 -20.25 29.24
C ASP A 605 -20.11 -21.12 29.35
N LEU A 606 -20.29 -22.01 28.38
CA LEU A 606 -21.36 -23.01 28.41
C LEU A 606 -20.93 -24.21 29.27
N LYS A 607 -21.90 -24.96 29.80
CA LYS A 607 -21.63 -26.10 30.71
C LYS A 607 -22.08 -27.42 30.11
N GLY A 608 -21.28 -28.46 30.34
CA GLY A 608 -21.61 -29.83 29.98
C GLY A 608 -21.45 -30.13 28.48
N GLU A 609 -22.29 -31.03 27.98
CA GLU A 609 -22.34 -31.41 26.58
C GLU A 609 -23.11 -30.35 25.77
N ILE A 610 -22.51 -29.89 24.68
CA ILE A 610 -23.08 -28.92 23.74
C ILE A 610 -23.58 -29.66 22.52
N THR A 611 -24.83 -29.37 22.15
CA THR A 611 -25.43 -29.83 20.90
C THR A 611 -25.23 -28.76 19.82
N ILE A 612 -24.64 -29.16 18.70
CA ILE A 612 -24.41 -28.32 17.52
C ILE A 612 -25.27 -28.88 16.38
N ASN A 613 -26.22 -28.08 15.90
CA ASN A 613 -27.07 -28.40 14.76
C ASN A 613 -26.56 -27.62 13.53
N ILE A 614 -25.93 -28.31 12.59
CA ILE A 614 -25.28 -27.71 11.42
C ILE A 614 -25.83 -28.30 10.12
N ASN A 615 -26.42 -27.48 9.24
CA ASN A 615 -27.02 -27.90 7.96
C ASN A 615 -27.83 -29.23 8.08
N ASP A 616 -28.77 -29.29 9.03
CA ASP A 616 -29.62 -30.45 9.34
C ASP A 616 -28.92 -31.68 9.96
N GLN A 617 -27.64 -31.56 10.33
CA GLN A 617 -26.89 -32.57 11.08
C GLN A 617 -26.72 -32.16 12.55
N THR A 618 -26.89 -33.12 13.47
CA THR A 618 -26.64 -32.92 14.90
C THR A 618 -25.32 -33.55 15.32
N LEU A 619 -24.47 -32.74 15.96
CA LEU A 619 -23.19 -33.13 16.54
C LEU A 619 -23.15 -32.77 18.04
N LYS A 620 -22.35 -33.49 18.82
CA LYS A 620 -22.20 -33.30 20.26
C LYS A 620 -20.73 -33.23 20.65
N THR A 621 -20.40 -32.29 21.52
CA THR A 621 -19.04 -32.12 22.05
C THR A 621 -19.06 -31.50 23.44
N ALA A 622 -17.94 -31.53 24.15
CA ALA A 622 -17.80 -30.84 25.43
C ALA A 622 -17.57 -29.33 25.23
N ALA A 623 -18.06 -28.51 26.16
CA ALA A 623 -17.91 -27.05 26.14
C ALA A 623 -16.50 -26.55 26.52
N ASP A 624 -15.65 -27.41 27.07
CA ASP A 624 -14.36 -27.08 27.68
C ASP A 624 -13.20 -26.97 26.68
N LYS A 625 -13.48 -27.05 25.38
CA LYS A 625 -12.48 -27.01 24.32
C LYS A 625 -12.99 -26.30 23.07
N LYS A 626 -12.05 -25.92 22.21
CA LYS A 626 -12.38 -25.51 20.84
C LYS A 626 -12.94 -26.69 20.05
N ALA A 627 -13.93 -26.42 19.21
CA ALA A 627 -14.48 -27.39 18.28
C ALA A 627 -14.07 -27.04 16.86
N ILE A 628 -13.29 -27.91 16.21
CA ILE A 628 -12.92 -27.76 14.80
C ILE A 628 -13.81 -28.69 13.98
N LEU A 629 -14.59 -28.11 13.08
CA LEU A 629 -15.59 -28.79 12.26
C LEU A 629 -15.12 -28.77 10.82
N ALA A 630 -15.10 -29.94 10.18
CA ALA A 630 -14.74 -30.10 8.77
C ALA A 630 -15.86 -30.79 7.99
N LEU A 631 -16.13 -30.30 6.79
CA LEU A 631 -17.06 -30.90 5.84
C LEU A 631 -16.31 -31.94 4.99
N LYS A 632 -16.65 -33.22 5.16
CA LYS A 632 -16.11 -34.34 4.38
C LYS A 632 -17.25 -35.15 3.80
N ASP A 633 -17.21 -35.44 2.49
CA ASP A 633 -18.25 -36.20 1.79
C ASP A 633 -19.69 -35.70 2.09
N LYS A 634 -19.85 -34.36 2.15
CA LYS A 634 -21.09 -33.65 2.49
C LYS A 634 -21.62 -33.88 3.92
N LYS A 635 -20.80 -34.38 4.83
CA LYS A 635 -21.11 -34.53 6.26
C LYS A 635 -20.11 -33.75 7.11
N TRP A 636 -20.58 -33.20 8.22
CA TRP A 636 -19.75 -32.48 9.18
C TRP A 636 -19.19 -33.45 10.21
N ASP A 637 -17.89 -33.37 10.49
CA ASP A 637 -17.24 -34.13 11.56
C ASP A 637 -16.26 -33.25 12.34
N PHE A 638 -15.96 -33.67 13.57
CA PHE A 638 -14.89 -33.06 14.35
C PHE A 638 -13.52 -33.53 13.88
N ILE A 639 -12.58 -32.61 13.80
CA ILE A 639 -11.16 -32.90 13.58
C ILE A 639 -10.34 -32.34 14.74
N ASN A 640 -9.17 -32.92 14.99
CA ASN A 640 -8.32 -32.52 16.12
C ASN A 640 -7.39 -31.36 15.76
N GLU A 641 -6.99 -31.24 14.49
CA GLU A 641 -6.05 -30.24 14.03
C GLU A 641 -6.29 -29.85 12.56
N ILE A 642 -5.87 -28.63 12.19
CA ILE A 642 -5.89 -28.15 10.82
C ILE A 642 -4.67 -28.69 10.07
N ASN A 643 -4.88 -29.31 8.92
CA ASN A 643 -3.79 -29.71 8.05
C ASN A 643 -3.14 -28.48 7.42
N THR A 644 -2.03 -28.01 8.00
CA THR A 644 -1.36 -26.80 7.49
C THR A 644 -0.73 -26.98 6.12
N ALA A 645 -0.63 -28.21 5.57
CA ALA A 645 -0.16 -28.43 4.19
C ALA A 645 -1.21 -28.00 3.14
N GLU A 646 -2.49 -28.00 3.51
CA GLU A 646 -3.59 -27.50 2.69
C GLU A 646 -3.75 -25.98 2.81
N LYS A 647 -4.70 -25.43 2.07
CA LYS A 647 -5.16 -24.05 2.24
C LYS A 647 -5.86 -23.89 3.58
N TYR A 648 -5.51 -22.84 4.32
CA TYR A 648 -6.18 -22.47 5.56
C TYR A 648 -6.07 -20.96 5.80
N ALA A 649 -6.68 -20.41 6.85
CA ALA A 649 -6.85 -18.96 7.01
C ALA A 649 -5.54 -18.17 6.89
N GLU A 650 -4.45 -18.64 7.50
CA GLU A 650 -3.15 -17.99 7.45
C GLU A 650 -2.39 -18.24 6.13
N ARG A 651 -2.86 -19.16 5.29
CA ARG A 651 -2.24 -19.53 4.00
C ARG A 651 -3.28 -20.03 2.98
N GLN A 652 -4.09 -19.11 2.46
CA GLN A 652 -5.18 -19.42 1.51
C GLN A 652 -4.79 -19.30 0.02
N GLY A 653 -3.74 -18.53 -0.29
CA GLY A 653 -3.39 -18.18 -1.67
C GLY A 653 -3.82 -16.77 -2.06
N GLY A 654 -3.83 -16.49 -3.36
CA GLY A 654 -3.88 -15.17 -3.99
C GLY A 654 -2.46 -14.63 -4.18
N PHE A 655 -2.06 -14.36 -5.43
CA PHE A 655 -0.68 -14.03 -5.76
C PHE A 655 -0.10 -12.88 -4.91
N LYS A 656 -0.93 -11.88 -4.60
CA LYS A 656 -0.54 -10.70 -3.81
C LYS A 656 -0.13 -11.05 -2.37
N PHE A 657 -0.65 -12.12 -1.79
CA PHE A 657 -0.30 -12.50 -0.41
C PHE A 657 1.15 -13.00 -0.29
N ALA A 658 1.80 -13.41 -1.40
CA ALA A 658 3.22 -13.76 -1.40
C ALA A 658 4.13 -12.56 -1.07
N PHE A 659 3.63 -11.33 -1.11
CA PHE A 659 4.37 -10.11 -0.73
C PHE A 659 4.20 -9.72 0.75
N ASN A 660 3.51 -10.53 1.54
CA ASN A 660 3.40 -10.36 2.99
C ASN A 660 4.52 -11.10 3.73
N ASN A 661 4.47 -11.11 5.06
CA ASN A 661 5.28 -11.98 5.92
C ASN A 661 6.79 -11.85 5.66
N ASN A 662 7.29 -10.63 5.85
CA ASN A 662 8.67 -10.23 5.68
C ASN A 662 9.25 -10.73 4.35
N VAL A 663 8.63 -10.36 3.23
CA VAL A 663 8.98 -10.94 1.93
C VAL A 663 10.44 -10.68 1.52
N VAL A 664 11.05 -11.63 0.81
CA VAL A 664 12.35 -11.49 0.13
C VAL A 664 12.22 -11.72 -1.37
N PHE A 665 12.93 -10.94 -2.18
CA PHE A 665 12.97 -11.09 -3.64
C PHE A 665 14.25 -11.81 -4.06
N VAL A 666 14.10 -12.88 -4.84
CA VAL A 666 15.18 -13.78 -5.23
C VAL A 666 15.27 -13.85 -6.75
N TYR A 667 16.29 -13.23 -7.33
CA TYR A 667 16.47 -13.15 -8.78
C TYR A 667 17.43 -14.22 -9.33
N ALA A 668 17.15 -14.66 -10.56
CA ALA A 668 17.93 -15.66 -11.27
C ALA A 668 19.36 -15.17 -11.59
N THR A 669 20.36 -16.04 -11.43
CA THR A 669 21.74 -15.76 -11.88
C THR A 669 22.26 -16.73 -12.94
N GLY A 670 21.46 -17.72 -13.35
CA GLY A 670 21.72 -18.58 -14.50
C GLY A 670 21.17 -18.01 -15.81
N GLY A 671 21.24 -18.79 -16.90
CA GLY A 671 20.76 -18.38 -18.22
C GLY A 671 21.72 -17.45 -18.98
N SER A 672 21.22 -16.85 -20.05
CA SER A 672 21.91 -15.89 -20.92
C SER A 672 22.23 -14.57 -20.20
N ALA A 673 23.07 -13.73 -20.81
CA ALA A 673 23.34 -12.39 -20.25
C ALA A 673 22.07 -11.53 -20.18
N SER A 674 21.18 -11.62 -21.18
CA SER A 674 19.91 -10.87 -21.19
C SER A 674 18.94 -11.38 -20.14
N GLU A 675 18.88 -12.71 -19.91
CA GLU A 675 18.05 -13.28 -18.85
C GLU A 675 18.48 -12.79 -17.46
N ARG A 676 19.79 -12.79 -17.19
CA ARG A 676 20.34 -12.29 -15.92
C ARG A 676 20.09 -10.79 -15.72
N GLU A 677 20.31 -9.98 -16.76
CA GLU A 677 20.04 -8.54 -16.70
C GLU A 677 18.56 -8.27 -16.46
N TRP A 678 17.69 -8.98 -17.17
CA TRP A 678 16.24 -8.85 -17.04
C TRP A 678 15.74 -9.21 -15.65
N TYR A 679 16.05 -10.40 -15.12
CA TYR A 679 15.49 -10.82 -13.84
C TYR A 679 16.05 -10.04 -12.65
N LEU A 680 17.31 -9.61 -12.72
CA LEU A 680 17.87 -8.65 -11.76
C LEU A 680 17.08 -7.33 -11.79
N ASN A 681 16.84 -6.78 -13.00
CA ASN A 681 16.10 -5.54 -13.14
C ASN A 681 14.61 -5.69 -12.80
N ARG A 682 14.01 -6.85 -13.07
CA ARG A 682 12.60 -7.12 -12.77
C ARG A 682 12.35 -7.15 -11.27
N ALA A 683 13.25 -7.77 -10.51
CA ALA A 683 13.22 -7.76 -9.04
C ALA A 683 13.46 -6.35 -8.48
N ARG A 684 14.39 -5.58 -9.08
CA ARG A 684 14.61 -4.17 -8.74
C ARG A 684 13.34 -3.35 -8.95
N PHE A 685 12.72 -3.46 -10.12
CA PHE A 685 11.53 -2.72 -10.49
C PHE A 685 10.40 -2.92 -9.46
N ASP A 686 10.12 -4.16 -9.06
CA ASP A 686 9.11 -4.40 -8.02
C ASP A 686 9.51 -3.83 -6.66
N ALA A 687 10.80 -3.87 -6.29
CA ALA A 687 11.27 -3.26 -5.06
C ALA A 687 11.14 -1.73 -5.10
N GLU A 688 11.39 -1.10 -6.24
CA GLU A 688 11.16 0.34 -6.48
C GLU A 688 9.66 0.68 -6.34
N THR A 689 8.78 -0.11 -6.96
CA THR A 689 7.32 0.09 -6.85
C THR A 689 6.82 -0.09 -5.42
N PHE A 690 7.31 -1.10 -4.70
CA PHE A 690 6.93 -1.31 -3.29
C PHE A 690 7.45 -0.19 -2.38
N TYR A 691 8.66 0.33 -2.64
CA TYR A 691 9.16 1.54 -1.99
C TYR A 691 8.26 2.75 -2.27
N TYR A 692 7.99 3.03 -3.55
CA TYR A 692 7.26 4.23 -3.95
C TYR A 692 5.82 4.21 -3.44
N ARG A 693 5.07 3.15 -3.74
CA ARG A 693 3.65 3.01 -3.38
C ARG A 693 3.40 2.64 -1.93
N GLY A 694 4.31 1.90 -1.29
CA GLY A 694 4.12 1.30 0.02
C GLY A 694 5.14 1.69 1.09
N ASN A 695 6.01 2.67 0.82
CA ASN A 695 7.10 3.05 1.74
C ASN A 695 7.95 1.82 2.18
N GLY A 696 8.04 0.81 1.32
CA GLY A 696 8.67 -0.46 1.64
C GLY A 696 10.19 -0.48 1.46
N SER A 697 10.82 -1.57 1.94
CA SER A 697 12.27 -1.79 1.82
C SER A 697 12.59 -3.29 1.71
N ILE A 698 12.39 -3.84 0.52
CA ILE A 698 12.54 -5.28 0.26
C ILE A 698 14.02 -5.68 0.17
N ASP A 699 14.36 -6.83 0.75
CA ASP A 699 15.62 -7.51 0.46
C ASP A 699 15.58 -8.10 -0.96
N VAL A 700 16.49 -7.66 -1.82
CA VAL A 700 16.65 -8.18 -3.18
C VAL A 700 17.99 -8.91 -3.26
N ILE A 701 17.95 -10.23 -3.42
CA ILE A 701 19.13 -11.10 -3.35
C ILE A 701 19.21 -12.04 -4.54
N SER A 702 20.42 -12.52 -4.83
CA SER A 702 20.61 -13.58 -5.84
C SER A 702 20.07 -14.92 -5.35
N ASP A 703 19.63 -15.76 -6.29
CA ASP A 703 19.30 -17.17 -6.07
C ASP A 703 20.41 -17.97 -5.36
N LYS A 704 21.68 -17.64 -5.60
CA LYS A 704 22.86 -18.23 -4.93
C LYS A 704 23.00 -17.87 -3.46
N GLU A 705 22.46 -16.73 -3.03
CA GLU A 705 22.49 -16.29 -1.63
C GLU A 705 21.34 -16.88 -0.81
N PHE A 706 20.29 -17.36 -1.48
CA PHE A 706 19.12 -17.89 -0.81
C PHE A 706 19.39 -19.25 -0.16
N SER A 707 18.95 -19.41 1.09
CA SER A 707 18.88 -20.69 1.78
C SER A 707 17.64 -20.75 2.69
N LEU A 708 17.12 -21.96 2.94
CA LEU A 708 15.94 -22.15 3.79
C LEU A 708 16.19 -21.65 5.22
N GLU A 709 17.39 -21.88 5.76
CA GLU A 709 17.76 -21.46 7.11
C GLU A 709 17.82 -19.95 7.27
N LYS A 710 18.51 -19.24 6.35
CA LYS A 710 18.69 -17.78 6.44
C LYS A 710 17.40 -17.00 6.23
N TYR A 711 16.48 -17.56 5.43
CA TYR A 711 15.19 -16.94 5.09
C TYR A 711 14.02 -17.82 5.57
N LYS A 712 14.17 -18.41 6.75
CA LYS A 712 13.17 -19.25 7.40
C LYS A 712 11.88 -18.46 7.62
N ASP A 713 10.75 -19.09 7.30
CA ASP A 713 9.39 -18.56 7.49
C ASP A 713 9.11 -17.19 6.83
N ARG A 714 9.99 -16.70 5.95
CA ARG A 714 9.74 -15.53 5.09
C ARG A 714 9.03 -15.97 3.82
N ASN A 715 8.11 -15.14 3.34
CA ASN A 715 7.63 -15.32 1.96
C ASN A 715 8.74 -14.99 0.96
N VAL A 716 8.69 -15.62 -0.21
CA VAL A 716 9.70 -15.49 -1.25
C VAL A 716 9.03 -15.15 -2.57
N ILE A 717 9.52 -14.13 -3.28
CA ILE A 717 9.20 -13.95 -4.70
C ILE A 717 10.39 -14.40 -5.54
N ILE A 718 10.16 -15.40 -6.39
CA ILE A 718 11.13 -15.93 -7.34
C ILE A 718 10.98 -15.18 -8.67
N TYR A 719 12.08 -14.58 -9.12
CA TYR A 719 12.19 -13.99 -10.46
C TYR A 719 13.10 -14.91 -11.29
N GLY A 720 12.51 -15.59 -12.26
CA GLY A 720 13.19 -16.64 -13.04
C GLY A 720 12.40 -17.94 -13.09
N ASN A 721 12.90 -18.89 -13.88
CA ASN A 721 12.29 -20.20 -14.11
C ASN A 721 13.26 -21.33 -13.73
N ALA A 722 12.85 -22.60 -13.94
CA ALA A 722 13.64 -23.77 -13.56
C ALA A 722 15.00 -23.88 -14.28
N SER A 723 15.16 -23.22 -15.43
CA SER A 723 16.38 -23.25 -16.23
C SER A 723 17.44 -22.24 -15.77
N ASN A 724 17.03 -21.15 -15.10
CA ASN A 724 17.94 -20.04 -14.79
C ASN A 724 17.99 -19.64 -13.31
N ASN A 725 17.05 -20.07 -12.47
CA ASN A 725 17.03 -19.73 -11.05
C ASN A 725 17.36 -20.96 -10.18
N SER A 726 18.50 -20.96 -9.49
CA SER A 726 18.94 -22.11 -8.68
C SER A 726 18.04 -22.38 -7.47
N ALA A 727 17.35 -21.37 -6.93
CA ALA A 727 16.41 -21.52 -5.83
C ALA A 727 15.12 -22.25 -6.26
N TRP A 728 14.83 -22.34 -7.56
CA TRP A 728 13.68 -23.07 -8.10
C TRP A 728 13.69 -24.55 -7.66
N LYS A 729 14.83 -25.24 -7.79
CA LYS A 729 14.93 -26.65 -7.39
C LYS A 729 14.72 -26.86 -5.89
N LEU A 730 15.10 -25.87 -5.08
CA LEU A 730 14.96 -25.94 -3.63
C LEU A 730 13.51 -25.74 -3.18
N LEU A 731 12.81 -24.76 -3.79
CA LEU A 731 11.49 -24.32 -3.34
C LEU A 731 10.33 -24.91 -4.16
N LEU A 732 10.54 -25.16 -5.45
CA LEU A 732 9.47 -25.41 -6.43
C LEU A 732 9.59 -26.76 -7.15
N LYS A 733 10.52 -27.65 -6.76
CA LYS A 733 10.69 -28.96 -7.42
C LYS A 733 9.39 -29.77 -7.53
N ASN A 734 8.53 -29.69 -6.52
CA ASN A 734 7.25 -30.40 -6.46
C ASN A 734 6.05 -29.48 -6.75
N SER A 735 6.28 -28.27 -7.24
CA SER A 735 5.19 -27.37 -7.63
C SER A 735 4.36 -28.00 -8.76
N PRO A 736 3.02 -27.88 -8.72
CA PRO A 736 2.14 -28.34 -9.81
C PRO A 736 2.42 -27.62 -11.13
N ILE A 737 3.02 -26.43 -11.07
CA ILE A 737 3.47 -25.65 -12.22
C ILE A 737 4.99 -25.69 -12.30
N GLN A 738 5.51 -26.15 -13.45
CA GLN A 738 6.92 -26.11 -13.82
C GLN A 738 7.10 -25.25 -15.07
N ILE A 739 8.13 -24.40 -15.09
CA ILE A 739 8.41 -23.51 -16.21
C ILE A 739 9.88 -23.66 -16.59
N ASP A 740 10.14 -23.84 -17.87
CA ASP A 740 11.46 -23.78 -18.47
C ASP A 740 11.47 -22.78 -19.64
N ASN A 741 12.55 -22.73 -20.42
CA ASN A 741 12.69 -21.76 -21.51
C ASN A 741 11.79 -22.03 -22.74
N GLN A 742 11.08 -23.17 -22.80
CA GLN A 742 10.32 -23.61 -23.96
C GLN A 742 8.84 -23.89 -23.65
N GLN A 743 8.48 -24.10 -22.38
CA GLN A 743 7.14 -24.50 -22.01
C GLN A 743 6.78 -24.19 -20.56
N VAL A 744 5.46 -24.16 -20.32
CA VAL A 744 4.85 -24.21 -18.99
C VAL A 744 4.10 -25.55 -18.87
N LYS A 745 4.50 -26.37 -17.89
CA LYS A 745 3.85 -27.65 -17.56
C LYS A 745 2.99 -27.47 -16.31
N ILE A 746 1.74 -27.89 -16.39
CA ILE A 746 0.75 -27.85 -15.31
C ILE A 746 0.22 -29.27 -15.14
N ASP A 747 0.69 -29.97 -14.11
CA ASP A 747 0.49 -31.42 -13.96
C ASP A 747 0.81 -32.19 -15.25
N SER A 748 -0.19 -32.79 -15.90
CA SER A 748 -0.06 -33.53 -17.17
C SER A 748 -0.17 -32.65 -18.42
N LYS A 749 -0.69 -31.42 -18.29
CA LYS A 749 -0.88 -30.51 -19.42
C LYS A 749 0.39 -29.72 -19.71
N VAL A 750 0.66 -29.47 -20.98
CA VAL A 750 1.86 -28.74 -21.43
C VAL A 750 1.44 -27.63 -22.39
N LEU A 751 1.78 -26.40 -22.05
CA LEU A 751 1.69 -25.24 -22.91
C LEU A 751 3.09 -24.97 -23.48
N LYS A 752 3.28 -25.22 -24.77
CA LYS A 752 4.54 -24.93 -25.46
C LYS A 752 4.51 -23.52 -26.05
N GLY A 753 5.62 -22.81 -25.95
CA GLY A 753 5.76 -21.46 -26.50
C GLY A 753 7.03 -20.79 -25.99
N ASP A 754 7.60 -19.91 -26.80
CA ASP A 754 8.72 -19.05 -26.41
C ASP A 754 8.25 -17.67 -25.90
N ASP A 755 6.93 -17.47 -25.77
CA ASP A 755 6.26 -16.20 -25.45
C ASP A 755 5.34 -16.28 -24.23
N LEU A 756 5.39 -17.36 -23.44
CA LEU A 756 4.56 -17.55 -22.26
C LEU A 756 5.17 -16.88 -21.02
N ALA A 757 4.31 -16.28 -20.19
CA ALA A 757 4.63 -15.72 -18.89
C ALA A 757 3.67 -16.26 -17.83
N ALA A 758 4.11 -16.22 -16.57
CA ALA A 758 3.32 -16.66 -15.44
C ALA A 758 3.51 -15.77 -14.21
N TYR A 759 2.39 -15.54 -13.52
CA TYR A 759 2.33 -15.17 -12.12
C TYR A 759 1.63 -16.29 -11.37
N PHE A 760 2.26 -16.89 -10.36
CA PHE A 760 1.56 -17.86 -9.52
C PHE A 760 2.09 -17.90 -8.08
N VAL A 761 1.29 -18.44 -7.16
CA VAL A 761 1.64 -18.61 -5.74
C VAL A 761 1.42 -20.05 -5.25
N VAL A 762 2.37 -20.58 -4.50
CA VAL A 762 2.30 -21.91 -3.87
C VAL A 762 2.82 -21.85 -2.42
N PRO A 763 2.46 -22.80 -1.54
CA PRO A 763 2.97 -22.85 -0.19
C PRO A 763 4.45 -23.24 -0.16
N ARG A 764 5.18 -22.77 0.86
CA ARG A 764 6.48 -23.32 1.20
C ARG A 764 6.32 -24.65 1.93
N ASN A 765 7.01 -25.69 1.48
CA ASN A 765 6.99 -27.00 2.13
C ASN A 765 7.74 -27.01 3.48
N ASP A 766 8.69 -26.09 3.67
CA ASP A 766 9.51 -25.97 4.87
C ASP A 766 8.93 -25.02 5.93
N SER A 767 7.74 -24.47 5.69
CA SER A 767 7.06 -23.54 6.59
C SER A 767 5.56 -23.83 6.65
N LYS A 768 4.93 -23.56 7.79
CA LYS A 768 3.47 -23.68 7.92
C LYS A 768 2.73 -22.50 7.34
N THR A 769 3.32 -21.30 7.37
CA THR A 769 2.66 -20.04 7.02
C THR A 769 3.20 -19.41 5.73
N ALA A 770 4.46 -19.64 5.39
CA ALA A 770 5.09 -18.91 4.30
C ALA A 770 4.69 -19.43 2.90
N MET A 771 4.77 -18.53 1.92
CA MET A 771 4.41 -18.76 0.52
C MET A 771 5.54 -18.37 -0.44
N ILE A 772 5.46 -18.90 -1.66
CA ILE A 772 6.33 -18.61 -2.78
C ILE A 772 5.49 -17.99 -3.88
N GLY A 773 5.74 -16.72 -4.22
CA GLY A 773 5.25 -16.11 -5.44
C GLY A 773 6.27 -16.29 -6.57
N VAL A 774 5.81 -16.45 -7.80
CA VAL A 774 6.69 -16.64 -8.97
C VAL A 774 6.35 -15.64 -10.05
N VAL A 775 7.38 -14.94 -10.54
CA VAL A 775 7.36 -14.07 -11.72
C VAL A 775 8.32 -14.67 -12.74
N ALA A 776 7.77 -15.36 -13.73
CA ALA A 776 8.56 -16.17 -14.65
C ALA A 776 8.01 -16.13 -16.08
N GLY A 777 8.81 -16.60 -17.03
CA GLY A 777 8.37 -16.79 -18.40
C GLY A 777 9.29 -17.74 -19.16
N THR A 778 8.84 -18.13 -20.34
CA THR A 778 9.59 -18.94 -21.30
C THR A 778 10.43 -18.01 -22.19
N SER A 779 11.72 -18.29 -22.37
CA SER A 779 12.60 -17.53 -23.26
C SER A 779 12.58 -16.01 -22.97
N GLU A 780 13.19 -15.21 -23.85
CA GLU A 780 13.24 -13.77 -23.68
C GLU A 780 11.89 -13.07 -23.88
N LYS A 781 11.08 -13.50 -24.85
CA LYS A 781 9.78 -12.86 -25.11
C LYS A 781 8.83 -13.08 -23.94
N GLY A 782 8.76 -14.30 -23.42
CA GLY A 782 7.93 -14.66 -22.27
C GLY A 782 8.39 -13.98 -20.99
N MET A 783 9.69 -13.98 -20.65
CA MET A 783 10.14 -13.26 -19.44
C MET A 783 9.80 -11.76 -19.52
N LYS A 784 9.96 -11.15 -20.69
CA LYS A 784 9.67 -9.74 -20.95
C LYS A 784 8.17 -9.43 -20.90
N ALA A 785 7.29 -10.38 -21.20
CA ALA A 785 5.84 -10.23 -21.02
C ALA A 785 5.43 -9.89 -19.58
N THR A 786 6.28 -10.16 -18.58
CA THR A 786 6.02 -9.86 -17.17
C THR A 786 6.24 -8.38 -16.77
N TRP A 787 6.36 -7.47 -17.75
CA TRP A 787 6.59 -6.03 -17.54
C TRP A 787 5.61 -5.38 -16.57
N ALA A 788 4.33 -5.73 -16.64
CA ALA A 788 3.32 -5.18 -15.76
C ALA A 788 3.50 -5.73 -14.34
N ASN A 789 3.42 -4.86 -13.34
CA ASN A 789 3.46 -5.22 -11.92
C ASN A 789 2.23 -4.71 -11.16
N ASN A 790 1.09 -4.71 -11.84
CA ASN A 790 -0.17 -4.19 -11.31
C ASN A 790 -0.67 -4.94 -10.06
N TYR A 791 -0.07 -6.08 -9.71
CA TYR A 791 -0.30 -6.78 -8.44
C TYR A 791 0.17 -5.97 -7.23
N ILE A 792 1.07 -4.99 -7.40
CA ILE A 792 1.41 -4.00 -6.36
C ILE A 792 0.44 -2.82 -6.46
N SER A 793 -0.87 -3.10 -6.33
CA SER A 793 -1.95 -2.11 -6.33
C SER A 793 -3.09 -2.54 -5.40
N GLY A 794 -3.76 -1.55 -4.80
CA GLY A 794 -4.79 -1.77 -3.78
C GLY A 794 -6.14 -2.29 -4.26
N ILE A 795 -6.36 -2.42 -5.58
CA ILE A 795 -7.71 -2.68 -6.15
C ILE A 795 -7.70 -3.85 -7.15
N THR A 796 -6.53 -4.19 -7.67
CA THR A 796 -6.41 -5.17 -8.75
C THR A 796 -6.56 -6.59 -8.22
N GLY A 797 -7.21 -7.43 -9.03
CA GLY A 797 -7.38 -8.84 -8.75
C GLY A 797 -6.24 -9.67 -9.32
N PHE A 798 -5.67 -10.54 -8.49
CA PHE A 798 -4.69 -11.53 -8.91
C PHE A 798 -4.99 -12.87 -8.21
N PRO A 799 -5.55 -13.86 -8.93
CA PRO A 799 -5.84 -15.19 -8.39
C PRO A 799 -4.54 -15.97 -8.12
N ASP A 800 -4.62 -17.27 -7.80
CA ASP A 800 -3.42 -18.06 -7.51
C ASP A 800 -2.50 -18.23 -8.72
N VAL A 801 -3.09 -18.28 -9.93
CA VAL A 801 -2.38 -18.58 -11.17
C VAL A 801 -2.89 -17.68 -12.28
N MET A 802 -1.96 -17.08 -13.02
CA MET A 802 -2.17 -16.41 -14.30
C MET A 802 -1.05 -16.83 -15.24
N ILE A 803 -1.37 -17.45 -16.37
CA ILE A 803 -0.42 -17.80 -17.44
C ILE A 803 -0.92 -17.19 -18.73
N PHE A 804 -0.07 -16.46 -19.43
CA PHE A 804 -0.46 -15.64 -20.57
C PHE A 804 0.66 -15.56 -21.61
N LYS A 805 0.31 -15.14 -22.82
CA LYS A 805 1.28 -14.85 -23.88
C LYS A 805 1.75 -13.40 -23.84
N ALA A 806 2.90 -13.12 -24.43
CA ALA A 806 3.44 -11.76 -24.59
C ALA A 806 2.43 -10.79 -25.22
N ASP A 807 1.60 -11.27 -26.14
CA ASP A 807 0.53 -10.50 -26.78
C ASP A 807 -0.55 -10.00 -25.82
N LEU A 808 -0.59 -10.46 -24.56
CA LEU A 808 -1.43 -9.86 -23.52
C LEU A 808 -1.10 -8.37 -23.30
N LEU A 809 0.18 -8.00 -23.43
CA LEU A 809 0.61 -6.60 -23.32
C LEU A 809 0.00 -5.71 -24.42
N LEU A 810 -0.36 -6.27 -25.58
CA LEU A 810 -1.00 -5.52 -26.66
C LEU A 810 -2.52 -5.64 -26.63
N ASN A 811 -3.00 -6.88 -26.53
CA ASN A 811 -4.38 -7.28 -26.81
C ASN A 811 -5.20 -7.57 -25.55
N GLY A 812 -4.58 -7.68 -24.37
CA GLY A 812 -5.26 -7.91 -23.10
C GLY A 812 -5.69 -9.37 -22.90
N LEU A 813 -6.85 -9.56 -22.26
CA LEU A 813 -7.36 -10.85 -21.79
C LEU A 813 -7.53 -11.97 -22.84
N PRO A 814 -7.76 -11.73 -24.15
CA PRO A 814 -7.73 -12.80 -25.16
C PRO A 814 -6.44 -13.63 -25.19
N ASN A 815 -5.34 -13.09 -24.64
CA ASN A 815 -4.04 -13.75 -24.58
C ASN A 815 -3.73 -14.37 -23.21
N MET A 816 -4.70 -14.42 -22.31
CA MET A 816 -4.65 -15.26 -21.11
C MET A 816 -4.86 -16.72 -21.51
N LYS A 817 -4.02 -17.63 -21.01
CA LYS A 817 -4.10 -19.08 -21.27
C LYS A 817 -4.57 -19.86 -20.07
N VAL A 818 -4.25 -19.41 -18.86
CA VAL A 818 -4.74 -19.99 -17.61
C VAL A 818 -4.98 -18.87 -16.61
N SER A 819 -6.08 -18.94 -15.87
CA SER A 819 -6.40 -18.04 -14.78
C SER A 819 -7.28 -18.83 -13.80
N GLY A 820 -6.96 -18.81 -12.51
CA GLY A 820 -7.73 -19.60 -11.54
C GLY A 820 -7.06 -19.75 -10.18
N PHE A 821 -7.72 -20.55 -9.35
CA PHE A 821 -7.29 -20.90 -7.99
C PHE A 821 -6.94 -22.39 -7.94
N PHE A 822 -5.90 -22.73 -7.18
CA PHE A 822 -5.68 -24.12 -6.78
C PHE A 822 -6.80 -24.60 -5.84
N ASP A 823 -7.04 -25.91 -5.78
CA ASP A 823 -7.90 -26.50 -4.75
C ASP A 823 -7.26 -26.42 -3.35
N ASN A 824 -7.95 -26.96 -2.34
CA ASN A 824 -7.48 -26.90 -0.95
C ASN A 824 -6.18 -27.69 -0.74
N GLU A 825 -5.92 -28.71 -1.54
CA GLU A 825 -4.68 -29.48 -1.55
C GLU A 825 -3.58 -28.85 -2.42
N TRP A 826 -3.78 -27.61 -2.90
CA TRP A 826 -2.86 -26.88 -3.78
C TRP A 826 -2.64 -27.55 -5.14
N SER A 827 -3.58 -28.36 -5.60
CA SER A 827 -3.55 -29.05 -6.89
C SER A 827 -4.15 -28.19 -8.01
N ALA A 828 -3.68 -28.39 -9.25
CA ALA A 828 -4.10 -27.61 -10.40
C ALA A 828 -5.41 -28.10 -11.06
N LYS A 829 -6.14 -29.03 -10.43
CA LYS A 829 -7.35 -29.66 -11.00
C LYS A 829 -8.47 -28.67 -11.32
N THR A 830 -8.55 -27.59 -10.55
CA THR A 830 -9.57 -26.54 -10.68
C THR A 830 -9.17 -25.40 -11.62
N LEU A 831 -7.96 -25.43 -12.20
CA LEU A 831 -7.51 -24.38 -13.10
C LEU A 831 -8.23 -24.44 -14.44
N GLU A 832 -8.66 -23.27 -14.91
CA GLU A 832 -9.31 -23.12 -16.19
C GLU A 832 -8.31 -22.79 -17.31
N PHE A 833 -8.52 -23.39 -18.48
CA PHE A 833 -7.67 -23.23 -19.65
C PHE A 833 -8.46 -22.54 -20.76
N TYR A 834 -7.86 -21.53 -21.38
CA TYR A 834 -8.48 -20.72 -22.43
C TYR A 834 -7.73 -20.90 -23.76
N ASN A 835 -8.49 -20.96 -24.85
CA ASN A 835 -7.94 -21.19 -26.20
C ASN A 835 -7.37 -19.92 -26.81
#